data_AF-A0A9V1E4V3-F1
#
_entry.id   AF-A0A9V1E4V3-F1
#
_cell.length_a   1.000
_cell.length_b   1.000
_cell.length_c   1.000
_cell.angle_alpha   90.00
_cell.angle_beta   90.00
_cell.angle_gamma   90.00
#
_symmetry.space_group_name_H-M   'P 1'
#
loop_
_entity.id
_entity.type
_entity.pdbx_description
1 polymer ?
#
loop_
_entity_poly.entity_id
_entity_poly.type
_entity_poly.pdbx_seq_one_letter_code
_entity_poly.pdbx_strand_id
1 'polypeptide(L)'
;MDSGRDFLTLHGLQDDEDLQVLLKGSQLLKVKSNSWRRERFYKLQEDCKTIWQESRKVMRTPESQLFSIEDIQEVRMGHRTEGLEKYARDVPEDRCFSIVFKDQRNTLDLIAPSPADARHWVQGLRKIIHHSGSMDQRQKLQHWIHSCLRKADKNKDNKMSFKELQNFLKELNIQVDDSYARKIFRECDRSQTDSLEDEEIEAFYKMLTQREEIDRTFAEAAGSRETLSVDQLVTFLQHQQREEAAGPALALSLIERYEPSEAAKAQRQMTKDGFLMYLLSADGSAFSLAHRRVYQDMGQPLSHYLMSSSHNTYLLEDQLTGPSSTEAYIRALCKGCRCLELDCWDGPNLEPIIYHGYTFTSKILLCDVLRAIRDYAFKASPYPVILSLENHCSLEQQRVMARHLRTILGPMLLDRPLDGATTSLPSPEQLKGKILLKGKKLGGLLPPGGEGGPEATVVSDEDEAAEMEDEAVRSRVQHKPREDKLRLVKELSDMVIYCKSVHFGGFSGPGTPGQAFYEMVSFSENRALRLLQESGNSFVRHNVTHLSRIYPAGWRTDSSNYSPVEMWNGGCQIVALNFQTPGPEMDVYQGRFQDNGACGYVLKPAFLRDPNSTFNSRALAQGPWWTRKRLSVRVISGQQLPKVNKNKNSIVDPKVTVEIHGVGRDTASRQTAVVTNNGFNPWWDTEFEFEVVVPELALVRFLVEDYDASSKNDFIGQSTIPLGSLKQGYRHVHLLSKNGDQHPSATLFVKVSLQD
;
A
#
# COMPACT_ATOMS: atom_id res chain seq x y z
N MET A 1 28.82 -18.81 19.34
CA MET A 1 29.38 -17.48 19.71
C MET A 1 28.75 -16.42 18.81
N ASP A 2 28.40 -15.27 19.39
CA ASP A 2 28.46 -13.89 18.82
C ASP A 2 27.84 -13.51 17.45
N SER A 3 26.63 -13.98 17.12
CA SER A 3 25.96 -13.54 15.86
C SER A 3 25.35 -12.12 15.91
N GLY A 4 25.16 -11.54 17.10
CA GLY A 4 24.90 -10.10 17.23
C GLY A 4 26.14 -9.28 16.88
N ARG A 5 27.33 -9.79 17.22
CA ARG A 5 28.58 -9.28 16.65
C ARG A 5 28.61 -9.56 15.15
N ASP A 6 28.30 -10.74 14.61
CA ASP A 6 28.38 -10.95 13.16
C ASP A 6 27.51 -9.99 12.34
N PHE A 7 26.25 -9.72 12.74
CA PHE A 7 25.41 -8.71 12.05
C PHE A 7 26.03 -7.31 12.11
N LEU A 8 26.44 -6.88 13.29
CA LEU A 8 27.04 -5.56 13.47
C LEU A 8 28.44 -5.47 12.83
N THR A 9 29.19 -6.57 12.77
CA THR A 9 30.55 -6.64 12.20
C THR A 9 30.48 -6.68 10.67
N LEU A 10 29.58 -7.49 10.08
CA LEU A 10 29.37 -7.54 8.62
C LEU A 10 28.90 -6.19 8.07
N HIS A 11 28.20 -5.39 8.87
CA HIS A 11 27.65 -4.11 8.44
C HIS A 11 28.39 -2.88 9.01
N GLY A 12 29.54 -3.07 9.68
CA GLY A 12 30.35 -1.96 10.22
C GLY A 12 29.66 -1.14 11.32
N LEU A 13 28.66 -1.73 11.98
CA LEU A 13 27.82 -1.15 13.03
C LEU A 13 28.22 -1.59 14.44
N GLN A 14 29.28 -2.39 14.58
CA GLN A 14 29.71 -2.98 15.85
C GLN A 14 30.10 -1.95 16.91
N ASP A 15 30.71 -0.86 16.47
CA ASP A 15 31.16 0.24 17.33
C ASP A 15 30.21 1.45 17.31
N ASP A 16 28.99 1.29 16.76
CA ASP A 16 28.02 2.38 16.69
C ASP A 16 27.45 2.69 18.09
N GLU A 17 27.79 3.86 18.62
CA GLU A 17 27.39 4.29 19.96
C GLU A 17 25.86 4.28 20.17
N ASP A 18 25.07 4.61 19.14
CA ASP A 18 23.61 4.60 19.25
C ASP A 18 23.09 3.18 19.44
N LEU A 19 23.62 2.22 18.67
CA LEU A 19 23.17 0.84 18.73
C LEU A 19 23.56 0.16 20.05
N GLN A 20 24.73 0.50 20.58
CA GLN A 20 25.15 0.02 21.90
C GLN A 20 24.21 0.49 23.01
N VAL A 21 23.70 1.73 22.94
CA VAL A 21 22.68 2.24 23.88
C VAL A 21 21.39 1.43 23.76
N LEU A 22 20.93 1.14 22.55
CA LEU A 22 19.72 0.34 22.30
C LEU A 22 19.85 -1.11 22.82
N LEU A 23 21.00 -1.75 22.59
CA LEU A 23 21.31 -3.11 23.04
C LEU A 23 21.47 -3.21 24.56
N LYS A 24 22.02 -2.17 25.19
CA LYS A 24 22.05 -2.05 26.65
C LYS A 24 20.64 -1.84 27.21
N GLY A 25 19.82 -1.08 26.47
CA GLY A 25 18.45 -0.73 26.82
C GLY A 25 18.36 0.51 27.70
N SER A 26 17.16 1.07 27.80
CA SER A 26 16.91 2.32 28.54
C SER A 26 15.52 2.32 29.19
N GLN A 27 15.40 3.08 30.29
CA GLN A 27 14.11 3.41 30.89
C GLN A 27 13.50 4.59 30.14
N LEU A 28 12.31 4.39 29.56
CA LEU A 28 11.56 5.41 28.84
C LEU A 28 10.17 5.56 29.43
N LEU A 29 9.65 6.77 29.47
CA LEU A 29 8.28 7.04 29.89
C LEU A 29 7.33 6.85 28.71
N LYS A 30 6.52 5.79 28.76
CA LYS A 30 5.44 5.57 27.80
C LYS A 30 4.26 6.49 28.10
N VAL A 31 3.85 7.27 27.11
CA VAL A 31 2.76 8.24 27.21
C VAL A 31 1.47 7.65 26.63
N LYS A 32 0.35 7.83 27.35
CA LYS A 32 -1.01 7.51 26.84
C LYS A 32 -2.03 8.61 27.12
N SER A 33 -1.85 9.34 28.21
CA SER A 33 -2.68 10.48 28.59
C SER A 33 -1.91 11.37 29.58
N ASN A 34 -2.48 12.52 29.94
CA ASN A 34 -1.91 13.42 30.97
C ASN A 34 -1.68 12.71 32.31
N SER A 35 -2.59 11.82 32.70
CA SER A 35 -2.51 11.05 33.96
C SER A 35 -1.78 9.71 33.81
N TRP A 36 -1.45 9.30 32.58
CA TRP A 36 -0.79 8.02 32.31
C TRP A 36 0.50 8.25 31.52
N ARG A 37 1.57 8.45 32.29
CA ARG A 37 2.96 8.39 31.83
C ARG A 37 3.67 7.37 32.71
N ARG A 38 4.09 6.24 32.14
CA ARG A 38 4.63 5.13 32.93
C ARG A 38 5.98 4.70 32.40
N GLU A 39 6.95 4.63 33.31
CA GLU A 39 8.29 4.16 33.00
C GLU A 39 8.25 2.68 32.61
N ARG A 40 8.96 2.36 31.53
CA ARG A 40 9.11 1.02 30.98
C ARG A 40 10.52 0.88 30.46
N PHE A 41 11.12 -0.28 30.70
CA PHE A 41 12.37 -0.62 30.07
C PHE A 41 12.16 -1.07 28.63
N TYR A 42 12.96 -0.51 27.72
CA TYR A 42 13.01 -0.91 26.32
C TYR A 42 14.43 -1.33 25.96
N LYS A 43 14.57 -2.40 25.18
CA LYS A 43 15.87 -2.92 24.77
C LYS A 43 15.79 -3.58 23.40
N LEU A 44 16.68 -3.18 22.50
CA LEU A 44 16.94 -3.92 21.27
C LEU A 44 17.57 -5.27 21.64
N GLN A 45 17.03 -6.34 21.07
CA GLN A 45 17.61 -7.67 21.25
C GLN A 45 18.85 -7.84 20.39
N GLU A 46 19.71 -8.79 20.75
CA GLU A 46 20.96 -9.08 20.04
C GLU A 46 20.74 -9.52 18.57
N ASP A 47 19.50 -9.88 18.22
CA ASP A 47 19.11 -10.15 16.84
C ASP A 47 19.02 -8.89 15.96
N CYS A 48 19.14 -7.70 16.55
CA CYS A 48 18.95 -6.38 15.91
C CYS A 48 17.63 -6.24 15.13
N LYS A 49 16.64 -7.09 15.42
CA LYS A 49 15.36 -7.19 14.72
C LYS A 49 14.17 -7.03 15.63
N THR A 50 14.32 -7.30 16.92
CA THR A 50 13.22 -7.20 17.87
C THR A 50 13.54 -6.23 19.00
N ILE A 51 12.54 -5.44 19.37
CA ILE A 51 12.58 -4.62 20.58
C ILE A 51 11.76 -5.32 21.65
N TRP A 52 12.42 -5.59 22.77
CA TRP A 52 11.76 -5.99 23.99
C TRP A 52 11.28 -4.76 24.77
N GLN A 53 10.04 -4.83 25.25
CA GLN A 53 9.41 -3.83 26.10
C GLN A 53 8.91 -4.48 27.39
N GLU A 54 9.22 -3.85 28.52
CA GLU A 54 8.70 -4.28 29.81
C GLU A 54 7.17 -4.13 29.86
N SER A 55 6.48 -5.12 30.42
CA SER A 55 5.04 -5.06 30.65
C SER A 55 4.72 -5.51 32.07
N ARG A 56 4.01 -4.66 32.83
CA ARG A 56 3.53 -4.95 34.18
C ARG A 56 2.10 -5.51 34.24
N LYS A 57 1.54 -5.97 33.10
CA LYS A 57 0.22 -6.62 33.06
C LYS A 57 0.34 -8.09 33.48
N VAL A 58 -0.52 -8.52 34.41
CA VAL A 58 -0.46 -9.82 35.12
C VAL A 58 -0.79 -11.04 34.22
N MET A 59 -1.34 -10.84 33.02
CA MET A 59 -1.65 -11.92 32.06
C MET A 59 -1.24 -11.57 30.62
N ARG A 60 0.05 -11.38 30.37
CA ARG A 60 0.56 -11.22 28.99
C ARG A 60 1.62 -12.27 28.68
N THR A 61 1.54 -12.84 27.48
CA THR A 61 2.51 -13.84 27.02
C THR A 61 3.87 -13.17 26.71
N PRO A 62 4.99 -13.90 26.81
CA PRO A 62 6.32 -13.37 26.51
C PRO A 62 6.43 -12.70 25.11
N GLU A 63 5.68 -13.18 24.12
CA GLU A 63 5.69 -12.60 22.77
C GLU A 63 5.07 -11.20 22.72
N SER A 64 4.12 -10.90 23.61
CA SER A 64 3.47 -9.57 23.66
C SER A 64 4.38 -8.46 24.22
N GLN A 65 5.58 -8.84 24.68
CA GLN A 65 6.65 -7.95 25.09
C GLN A 65 7.65 -7.67 23.97
N LEU A 66 7.52 -8.33 22.81
CA LEU A 66 8.38 -8.09 21.65
C LEU A 66 7.60 -7.39 20.55
N PHE A 67 8.28 -6.53 19.80
CA PHE A 67 7.80 -6.08 18.49
C PHE A 67 8.97 -6.02 17.51
N SER A 68 8.68 -6.26 16.23
CA SER A 68 9.70 -6.28 15.18
C SER A 68 10.06 -4.86 14.75
N ILE A 69 11.35 -4.63 14.45
CA ILE A 69 11.81 -3.43 13.76
C ILE A 69 11.17 -3.34 12.37
N GLU A 70 10.87 -4.47 11.74
CA GLU A 70 10.20 -4.52 10.43
C GLU A 70 8.75 -4.01 10.49
N ASP A 71 8.12 -4.02 11.67
CA ASP A 71 6.79 -3.46 11.90
C ASP A 71 6.80 -1.92 11.99
N ILE A 72 7.98 -1.30 12.14
CA ILE A 72 8.13 0.14 12.29
C ILE A 72 8.06 0.81 10.92
N GLN A 73 7.12 1.75 10.76
CA GLN A 73 7.01 2.60 9.58
C GLN A 73 8.03 3.74 9.64
N GLU A 74 8.08 4.45 10.77
CA GLU A 74 9.04 5.53 10.99
C GLU A 74 9.21 5.87 12.48
N VAL A 75 10.25 6.65 12.77
CA VAL A 75 10.52 7.21 14.10
C VAL A 75 10.54 8.73 14.01
N ARG A 76 9.65 9.39 14.76
CA ARG A 76 9.47 10.84 14.75
C ARG A 76 10.05 11.46 16.03
N MET A 77 10.88 12.49 15.87
CA MET A 77 11.47 13.23 16.99
C MET A 77 10.59 14.43 17.37
N GLY A 78 10.43 14.70 18.66
CA GLY A 78 9.62 15.81 19.20
C GLY A 78 8.13 15.51 19.28
N HIS A 79 7.31 16.56 19.46
CA HIS A 79 5.85 16.49 19.54
C HIS A 79 5.20 16.36 18.15
N ARG A 80 5.59 15.34 17.39
CA ARG A 80 5.14 15.13 15.99
C ARG A 80 3.97 14.15 15.87
N THR A 81 3.30 13.85 16.98
CA THR A 81 2.13 12.99 17.08
C THR A 81 1.09 13.68 17.96
N GLU A 82 -0.19 13.44 17.69
CA GLU A 82 -1.30 14.01 18.48
C GLU A 82 -1.15 13.65 19.97
N GLY A 83 -0.73 12.42 20.26
CA GLY A 83 -0.54 11.95 21.63
C GLY A 83 0.53 12.75 22.38
N LEU A 84 1.68 13.03 21.79
CA LEU A 84 2.70 13.86 22.42
C LEU A 84 2.32 15.34 22.47
N GLU A 85 1.73 15.88 21.41
CA GLU A 85 1.33 17.30 21.34
C GLU A 85 0.24 17.65 22.37
N LYS A 86 -0.62 16.66 22.69
CA LYS A 86 -1.69 16.78 23.68
C LYS A 86 -1.25 16.42 25.09
N TYR A 87 -0.43 15.37 25.25
CA TYR A 87 -0.15 14.77 26.55
C TYR A 87 1.28 14.94 27.05
N ALA A 88 2.18 15.59 26.31
CA ALA A 88 3.57 15.80 26.71
C ALA A 88 4.08 17.22 26.42
N ARG A 89 3.19 18.19 26.14
CA ARG A 89 3.56 19.59 25.82
C ARG A 89 4.37 20.29 26.91
N ASP A 90 4.23 19.84 28.16
CA ASP A 90 4.99 20.30 29.32
C ASP A 90 6.45 19.82 29.34
N VAL A 91 6.83 18.91 28.44
CA VAL A 91 8.18 18.33 28.36
C VAL A 91 8.92 18.92 27.16
N PRO A 92 10.24 19.20 27.27
CA PRO A 92 11.04 19.63 26.13
C PRO A 92 10.96 18.67 24.94
N GLU A 93 10.75 19.21 23.73
CA GLU A 93 10.60 18.42 22.49
C GLU A 93 11.81 17.52 22.22
N ASP A 94 13.01 17.96 22.56
CA ASP A 94 14.25 17.24 22.34
C ASP A 94 14.41 15.99 23.24
N ARG A 95 13.47 15.75 24.16
CA ARG A 95 13.36 14.52 24.97
C ARG A 95 12.25 13.59 24.50
N CYS A 96 11.38 14.03 23.61
CA CYS A 96 10.19 13.32 23.20
C CYS A 96 10.41 12.66 21.83
N PHE A 97 9.91 11.46 21.63
CA PHE A 97 9.89 10.81 20.31
C PHE A 97 8.79 9.74 20.23
N SER A 98 8.44 9.36 19.01
CA SER A 98 7.40 8.37 18.75
C SER A 98 7.85 7.32 17.75
N ILE A 99 7.43 6.08 17.97
CA ILE A 99 7.58 4.97 17.03
C ILE A 99 6.21 4.73 16.37
N VAL A 100 6.15 4.93 15.06
CA VAL A 100 4.94 4.74 14.24
C VAL A 100 5.02 3.37 13.58
N PHE A 101 3.98 2.55 13.71
CA PHE A 101 3.92 1.20 13.14
C PHE A 101 3.20 1.19 11.80
N LYS A 102 3.59 0.25 10.92
CA LYS A 102 2.98 0.03 9.59
C LYS A 102 1.55 -0.48 9.68
N ASP A 103 1.28 -1.35 10.65
CA ASP A 103 -0.05 -1.92 10.87
C ASP A 103 -0.98 -0.93 11.61
N GLN A 104 -2.20 -1.36 11.90
CA GLN A 104 -3.17 -0.56 12.67
C GLN A 104 -2.80 -0.45 14.17
N ARG A 105 -1.57 -0.79 14.59
CA ARG A 105 -1.15 -0.55 15.98
C ARG A 105 -1.08 0.94 16.25
N ASN A 106 -1.48 1.29 17.47
CA ASN A 106 -1.31 2.64 18.00
C ASN A 106 0.16 3.02 18.06
N THR A 107 0.44 4.26 17.65
CA THR A 107 1.73 4.91 17.81
C THR A 107 2.24 4.80 19.25
N LEU A 108 3.53 4.52 19.40
CA LEU A 108 4.19 4.43 20.70
C LEU A 108 4.90 5.75 21.00
N ASP A 109 4.27 6.57 21.83
CA ASP A 109 4.80 7.85 22.29
C ASP A 109 5.67 7.68 23.55
N LEU A 110 6.89 8.22 23.49
CA LEU A 110 7.95 8.00 24.49
C LEU A 110 8.61 9.32 24.89
N ILE A 111 8.96 9.41 26.17
CA ILE A 111 9.79 10.49 26.73
C ILE A 111 11.06 9.86 27.29
N ALA A 112 12.21 10.34 26.84
CA ALA A 112 13.51 9.89 27.29
C ALA A 112 14.00 10.66 28.55
N PRO A 113 14.91 10.08 29.35
CA PRO A 113 15.48 10.74 30.53
C PRO A 113 16.24 12.02 30.18
N SER A 114 16.96 12.01 29.06
CA SER A 114 17.72 13.17 28.56
C SER A 114 17.54 13.38 27.05
N PRO A 115 17.88 14.57 26.51
CA PRO A 115 17.91 14.79 25.07
C PRO A 115 18.90 13.89 24.33
N ALA A 116 19.98 13.48 25.00
CA ALA A 116 20.96 12.56 24.41
C ALA A 116 20.34 11.18 24.21
N ASP A 117 19.62 10.65 25.22
CA ASP A 117 18.95 9.35 25.12
C ASP A 117 17.92 9.33 24.00
N ALA A 118 17.10 10.39 23.86
CA ALA A 118 16.12 10.47 22.78
C ALA A 118 16.81 10.46 21.41
N ARG A 119 17.94 11.18 21.25
CA ARG A 119 18.72 11.16 20.01
C ARG A 119 19.29 9.78 19.71
N HIS A 120 19.90 9.11 20.69
CA HIS A 120 20.44 7.76 20.51
C HIS A 120 19.34 6.77 20.08
N TRP A 121 18.18 6.80 20.73
CA TRP A 121 17.05 5.96 20.35
C TRP A 121 16.55 6.23 18.93
N VAL A 122 16.36 7.50 18.57
CA VAL A 122 15.86 7.86 17.24
C VAL A 122 16.87 7.54 16.14
N GLN A 123 18.15 7.85 16.34
CA GLN A 123 19.20 7.58 15.36
C GLN A 123 19.48 6.08 15.22
N GLY A 124 19.61 5.35 16.34
CA GLY A 124 19.82 3.91 16.35
C GLY A 124 18.70 3.15 15.65
N LEU A 125 17.43 3.48 15.95
CA LEU A 125 16.29 2.86 15.27
C LEU A 125 16.26 3.21 13.77
N ARG A 126 16.49 4.47 13.39
CA ARG A 126 16.55 4.85 11.97
C ARG A 126 17.66 4.11 11.22
N LYS A 127 18.83 3.95 11.84
CA LYS A 127 19.95 3.19 11.27
C LYS A 127 19.56 1.73 11.05
N ILE A 128 18.99 1.04 12.04
CA ILE A 128 18.60 -0.38 11.89
C ILE A 128 17.48 -0.53 10.87
N ILE A 129 16.47 0.35 10.87
CA ILE A 129 15.38 0.32 9.89
C ILE A 129 15.94 0.48 8.48
N HIS A 130 16.88 1.41 8.28
CA HIS A 130 17.54 1.62 6.99
C HIS A 130 18.35 0.40 6.55
N HIS A 131 19.17 -0.17 7.43
CA HIS A 131 19.99 -1.35 7.13
C HIS A 131 19.14 -2.61 6.87
N SER A 132 18.06 -2.81 7.63
CA SER A 132 17.10 -3.88 7.38
C SER A 132 16.42 -3.72 6.01
N GLY A 133 16.15 -2.48 5.61
CA GLY A 133 15.67 -2.14 4.28
C GLY A 133 16.67 -2.45 3.16
N SER A 134 17.98 -2.28 3.40
CA SER A 134 19.04 -2.47 2.39
C SER A 134 19.49 -3.92 2.20
N MET A 135 19.18 -4.84 3.13
CA MET A 135 19.50 -6.25 2.96
C MET A 135 18.79 -6.86 1.75
N ASP A 136 19.52 -7.69 0.99
CA ASP A 136 18.94 -8.48 -0.10
C ASP A 136 18.06 -9.64 0.45
N GLN A 137 17.26 -10.27 -0.42
CA GLN A 137 16.33 -11.32 0.01
C GLN A 137 17.01 -12.58 0.55
N ARG A 138 18.22 -12.93 0.07
CA ARG A 138 18.94 -14.09 0.57
C ARG A 138 19.55 -13.83 1.94
N GLN A 139 20.10 -12.63 2.17
CA GLN A 139 20.57 -12.21 3.48
C GLN A 139 19.41 -12.20 4.49
N LYS A 140 18.25 -11.68 4.09
CA LYS A 140 17.01 -11.75 4.90
C LYS A 140 16.65 -13.20 5.23
N LEU A 141 16.73 -14.10 4.25
CA LEU A 141 16.46 -15.53 4.41
C LEU A 141 17.46 -16.23 5.34
N GLN A 142 18.75 -16.12 5.08
CA GLN A 142 19.82 -16.72 5.89
C GLN A 142 19.72 -16.25 7.34
N HIS A 143 19.55 -14.93 7.54
CA HIS A 143 19.40 -14.38 8.87
C HIS A 143 18.10 -14.82 9.56
N TRP A 144 16.99 -14.96 8.84
CA TRP A 144 15.72 -15.45 9.41
C TRP A 144 15.85 -16.92 9.84
N ILE A 145 16.44 -17.77 9.00
CA ILE A 145 16.68 -19.18 9.33
C ILE A 145 17.61 -19.32 10.54
N HIS A 146 18.72 -18.56 10.59
CA HIS A 146 19.61 -18.57 11.76
C HIS A 146 18.91 -18.12 13.05
N SER A 147 17.92 -17.23 12.94
CA SER A 147 17.07 -16.87 14.09
C SER A 147 16.15 -18.02 14.50
N CYS A 148 15.54 -18.73 13.55
CA CYS A 148 14.71 -19.91 13.84
C CYS A 148 15.52 -21.06 14.46
N LEU A 149 16.75 -21.30 13.98
CA LEU A 149 17.67 -22.29 14.58
C LEU A 149 17.92 -21.97 16.06
N ARG A 150 18.21 -20.70 16.39
CA ARG A 150 18.41 -20.25 17.78
C ARG A 150 17.15 -20.36 18.66
N LYS A 151 15.96 -20.19 18.10
CA LYS A 151 14.70 -20.38 18.85
C LYS A 151 14.43 -21.85 19.12
N ALA A 152 14.88 -22.73 18.22
CA ALA A 152 14.71 -24.16 18.34
C ALA A 152 15.68 -24.77 19.37
N ASP A 153 16.91 -24.24 19.48
CA ASP A 153 17.89 -24.57 20.51
C ASP A 153 17.43 -24.04 21.89
N LYS A 154 16.72 -24.89 22.63
CA LYS A 154 16.11 -24.51 23.92
C LYS A 154 17.08 -24.63 25.09
N ASN A 155 18.03 -25.54 24.99
CA ASN A 155 19.01 -25.83 26.04
C ASN A 155 20.30 -25.00 25.89
N LYS A 156 20.46 -24.27 24.77
CA LYS A 156 21.58 -23.38 24.43
C LYS A 156 22.92 -24.12 24.35
N ASP A 157 22.89 -25.39 23.97
CA ASP A 157 24.11 -26.20 23.84
C ASP A 157 24.76 -26.07 22.45
N ASN A 158 24.15 -25.30 21.53
CA ASN A 158 24.53 -25.14 20.13
C ASN A 158 24.47 -26.44 19.31
N LYS A 159 23.74 -27.46 19.79
CA LYS A 159 23.46 -28.69 19.06
C LYS A 159 22.00 -28.71 18.67
N MET A 160 21.65 -29.58 17.71
CA MET A 160 20.25 -29.79 17.34
C MET A 160 19.86 -31.24 17.55
N SER A 161 19.15 -31.51 18.64
CA SER A 161 18.51 -32.82 18.84
C SER A 161 17.35 -33.05 17.85
N PHE A 162 16.94 -34.30 17.65
CA PHE A 162 15.79 -34.62 16.80
C PHE A 162 14.52 -33.85 17.18
N LYS A 163 14.28 -33.66 18.49
CA LYS A 163 13.13 -32.92 19.01
C LYS A 163 13.24 -31.42 18.71
N GLU A 164 14.44 -30.86 18.72
CA GLU A 164 14.69 -29.47 18.35
C GLU A 164 14.58 -29.27 16.85
N LEU A 165 15.02 -30.23 16.04
CA LEU A 165 14.77 -30.23 14.59
C LEU A 165 13.27 -30.26 14.27
N GLN A 166 12.47 -31.09 14.97
CA GLN A 166 11.02 -31.08 14.81
C GLN A 166 10.39 -29.75 15.21
N ASN A 167 10.88 -29.11 16.28
CA ASN A 167 10.42 -27.78 16.67
C ASN A 167 10.84 -26.72 15.65
N PHE A 168 12.06 -26.81 15.12
CA PHE A 168 12.58 -25.93 14.09
C PHE A 168 11.72 -25.99 12.81
N LEU A 169 11.45 -27.19 12.30
CA LEU A 169 10.59 -27.37 11.12
C LEU A 169 9.18 -26.78 11.35
N LYS A 170 8.62 -26.97 12.55
CA LYS A 170 7.35 -26.32 12.93
C LYS A 170 7.46 -24.80 12.94
N GLU A 171 8.53 -24.22 13.49
CA GLU A 171 8.77 -22.76 13.47
C GLU A 171 8.92 -22.22 12.03
N LEU A 172 9.48 -23.03 11.12
CA LEU A 172 9.57 -22.70 9.70
C LEU A 172 8.25 -22.85 8.92
N ASN A 173 7.16 -23.27 9.57
CA ASN A 173 5.86 -23.54 8.94
C ASN A 173 5.85 -24.80 8.07
N ILE A 174 6.47 -25.89 8.54
CA ILE A 174 6.52 -27.20 7.88
C ILE A 174 6.10 -28.30 8.84
N GLN A 175 5.18 -29.17 8.43
CA GLN A 175 4.93 -30.44 9.11
C GLN A 175 5.43 -31.56 8.22
N VAL A 176 6.34 -32.35 8.77
CA VAL A 176 6.79 -33.58 8.16
C VAL A 176 6.35 -34.74 9.05
N ASP A 177 6.12 -35.90 8.45
CA ASP A 177 5.93 -37.11 9.22
C ASP A 177 7.22 -37.46 9.97
N ASP A 178 7.08 -38.08 11.15
CA ASP A 178 8.20 -38.45 12.01
C ASP A 178 9.19 -39.38 11.29
N SER A 179 8.75 -40.18 10.31
CA SER A 179 9.62 -41.10 9.59
C SER A 179 10.54 -40.37 8.61
N TYR A 180 10.00 -39.38 7.88
CA TYR A 180 10.75 -38.51 7.00
C TYR A 180 11.66 -37.55 7.76
N ALA A 181 11.17 -36.95 8.86
CA ALA A 181 12.00 -36.14 9.75
C ALA A 181 13.22 -36.93 10.25
N ARG A 182 13.00 -38.18 10.69
CA ARG A 182 14.09 -39.07 11.13
C ARG A 182 15.02 -39.45 9.99
N LYS A 183 14.51 -39.63 8.79
CA LYS A 183 15.32 -39.91 7.60
C LYS A 183 16.28 -38.74 7.33
N ILE A 184 15.75 -37.52 7.24
CA ILE A 184 16.54 -36.30 7.02
C ILE A 184 17.56 -36.11 8.14
N PHE A 185 17.12 -36.26 9.40
CA PHE A 185 18.00 -36.13 10.56
C PHE A 185 19.20 -37.09 10.47
N ARG A 186 18.95 -38.37 10.19
CA ARG A 186 20.01 -39.39 10.05
C ARG A 186 20.90 -39.17 8.84
N GLU A 187 20.37 -38.60 7.77
CA GLU A 187 21.15 -38.27 6.57
C GLU A 187 22.13 -37.11 6.83
N CYS A 188 21.80 -36.23 7.78
CA CYS A 188 22.65 -35.12 8.20
C CYS A 188 23.61 -35.48 9.35
N ASP A 189 23.18 -36.35 10.27
CA ASP A 189 23.98 -36.85 11.41
C ASP A 189 25.05 -37.85 10.95
N ARG A 190 26.08 -37.32 10.28
CA ARG A 190 27.25 -38.07 9.79
C ARG A 190 28.16 -38.50 10.94
N SER A 191 28.15 -37.76 12.03
CA SER A 191 28.88 -37.99 13.27
C SER A 191 28.26 -39.10 14.12
N GLN A 192 27.00 -39.46 13.85
CA GLN A 192 26.21 -40.47 14.57
C GLN A 192 26.07 -40.16 16.06
N THR A 193 25.97 -38.87 16.39
CA THR A 193 25.90 -38.39 17.78
C THR A 193 24.46 -38.28 18.30
N ASP A 194 23.45 -38.57 17.46
CA ASP A 194 22.03 -38.32 17.73
C ASP A 194 21.72 -36.81 17.96
N SER A 195 22.60 -35.96 17.42
CA SER A 195 22.50 -34.50 17.39
C SER A 195 23.20 -33.97 16.13
N LEU A 196 22.69 -32.89 15.54
CA LEU A 196 23.41 -32.19 14.45
C LEU A 196 24.28 -31.08 15.04
N GLU A 197 25.55 -31.04 14.62
CA GLU A 197 26.53 -30.03 15.03
C GLU A 197 27.18 -29.39 13.79
N ASP A 198 27.53 -28.09 13.89
CA ASP A 198 28.34 -27.36 12.91
C ASP A 198 27.99 -27.64 11.42
N GLU A 199 28.85 -28.38 10.71
CA GLU A 199 28.74 -28.73 9.29
C GLU A 199 27.50 -29.59 8.96
N GLU A 200 26.98 -30.33 9.94
CA GLU A 200 25.77 -31.16 9.79
C GLU A 200 24.51 -30.29 9.80
N ILE A 201 24.52 -29.22 10.60
CA ILE A 201 23.47 -28.19 10.56
C ILE A 201 23.50 -27.47 9.21
N GLU A 202 24.69 -27.19 8.67
CA GLU A 202 24.81 -26.62 7.32
C GLU A 202 24.32 -27.57 6.22
N ALA A 203 24.60 -28.88 6.34
CA ALA A 203 24.12 -29.89 5.40
C ALA A 203 22.59 -29.98 5.42
N PHE A 204 22.01 -30.03 6.62
CA PHE A 204 20.56 -29.99 6.81
C PHE A 204 19.96 -28.71 6.22
N TYR A 205 20.59 -27.56 6.46
CA TYR A 205 20.18 -26.27 5.91
C TYR A 205 20.15 -26.27 4.38
N LYS A 206 21.22 -26.77 3.74
CA LYS A 206 21.33 -26.84 2.27
C LYS A 206 20.25 -27.73 1.67
N MET A 207 19.96 -28.86 2.31
CA MET A 207 18.90 -29.77 1.87
C MET A 207 17.52 -29.12 2.03
N LEU A 208 17.25 -28.46 3.15
CA LEU A 208 15.94 -27.84 3.41
C LEU A 208 15.67 -26.64 2.48
N THR A 209 16.71 -25.88 2.14
CA THR A 209 16.62 -24.69 1.30
C THR A 209 16.84 -24.99 -0.18
N GLN A 210 16.94 -26.26 -0.57
CA GLN A 210 17.09 -26.66 -1.96
C GLN A 210 15.85 -26.24 -2.77
N ARG A 211 16.09 -25.73 -3.97
CA ARG A 211 15.07 -25.20 -4.90
C ARG A 211 15.18 -25.94 -6.23
N GLU A 212 14.53 -27.10 -6.33
CA GLU A 212 14.58 -27.93 -7.54
C GLU A 212 14.09 -27.18 -8.80
N GLU A 213 13.11 -26.29 -8.68
CA GLU A 213 12.61 -25.49 -9.81
C GLU A 213 13.67 -24.51 -10.31
N ILE A 214 14.48 -23.98 -9.41
CA ILE A 214 15.58 -23.07 -9.75
C ILE A 214 16.73 -23.89 -10.35
N ASP A 215 17.03 -25.07 -9.79
CA ASP A 215 18.01 -26.00 -10.35
C ASP A 215 17.66 -26.37 -11.80
N ARG A 216 16.40 -26.73 -12.07
CA ARG A 216 15.90 -27.03 -13.43
C ARG A 216 16.00 -25.82 -14.35
N THR A 217 15.52 -24.66 -13.91
CA THR A 217 15.55 -23.43 -14.72
C THR A 217 16.98 -22.98 -15.03
N PHE A 218 17.90 -23.10 -14.08
CA PHE A 218 19.31 -22.80 -14.26
C PHE A 218 19.97 -23.80 -15.21
N ALA A 219 19.72 -25.10 -15.05
CA ALA A 219 20.25 -26.13 -15.95
C ALA A 219 19.76 -25.95 -17.39
N GLU A 220 18.49 -25.58 -17.60
CA GLU A 220 17.96 -25.24 -18.92
C GLU A 220 18.69 -24.05 -19.56
N ALA A 221 19.11 -23.06 -18.76
CA ALA A 221 19.84 -21.90 -19.24
C ALA A 221 21.35 -22.17 -19.45
N ALA A 222 21.98 -22.94 -18.54
CA ALA A 222 23.42 -23.19 -18.52
C ALA A 222 23.84 -24.37 -19.39
N GLY A 223 22.90 -25.26 -19.75
CA GLY A 223 23.19 -26.50 -20.46
C GLY A 223 24.02 -27.45 -19.58
N SER A 224 25.16 -27.91 -20.09
CA SER A 224 26.07 -28.81 -19.36
C SER A 224 27.09 -28.08 -18.47
N ARG A 225 27.02 -26.75 -18.36
CA ARG A 225 27.97 -25.94 -17.60
C ARG A 225 27.49 -25.70 -16.17
N GLU A 226 28.44 -25.51 -15.25
CA GLU A 226 28.17 -25.13 -13.85
C GLU A 226 27.86 -23.62 -13.69
N THR A 227 28.15 -22.82 -14.73
CA THR A 227 27.96 -21.36 -14.75
C THR A 227 27.32 -20.89 -16.06
N LEU A 228 26.63 -19.75 -16.00
CA LEU A 228 26.10 -19.03 -17.16
C LEU A 228 27.13 -18.03 -17.68
N SER A 229 27.50 -18.19 -18.95
CA SER A 229 28.22 -17.13 -19.67
C SER A 229 27.30 -15.95 -20.00
N VAL A 230 27.89 -14.80 -20.37
CA VAL A 230 27.14 -13.61 -20.82
C VAL A 230 26.14 -13.95 -21.93
N ASP A 231 26.56 -14.70 -22.95
CA ASP A 231 25.70 -15.04 -24.10
C ASP A 231 24.54 -15.98 -23.70
N GLN A 232 24.79 -16.91 -22.78
CA GLN A 232 23.74 -17.77 -22.24
C GLN A 232 22.75 -16.97 -21.40
N LEU A 233 23.23 -16.01 -20.60
CA LEU A 233 22.36 -15.12 -19.85
C LEU A 233 21.52 -14.23 -20.78
N VAL A 234 22.10 -13.70 -21.86
CA VAL A 234 21.35 -12.96 -22.89
C VAL A 234 20.26 -13.84 -23.52
N THR A 235 20.61 -15.07 -23.90
CA THR A 235 19.68 -16.04 -24.47
C THR A 235 18.53 -16.33 -23.50
N PHE A 236 18.84 -16.55 -22.22
CA PHE A 236 17.84 -16.73 -21.17
C PHE A 236 16.91 -15.52 -21.04
N LEU A 237 17.47 -14.31 -21.01
CA LEU A 237 16.69 -13.07 -20.89
C LEU A 237 15.74 -12.88 -22.08
N GLN A 238 16.24 -13.08 -23.31
CA GLN A 238 15.44 -12.91 -24.52
C GLN A 238 14.36 -13.98 -24.67
N HIS A 239 14.69 -15.25 -24.44
CA HIS A 239 13.79 -16.37 -24.75
C HIS A 239 12.93 -16.82 -23.57
N GLN A 240 13.50 -16.91 -22.36
CA GLN A 240 12.76 -17.36 -21.17
C GLN A 240 12.14 -16.19 -20.40
N GLN A 241 12.79 -15.03 -20.36
CA GLN A 241 12.25 -13.84 -19.69
C GLN A 241 11.47 -12.89 -20.62
N ARG A 242 11.50 -13.15 -21.94
CA ARG A 242 10.87 -12.32 -22.98
C ARG A 242 11.32 -10.85 -22.95
N GLU A 243 12.58 -10.63 -22.58
CA GLU A 243 13.24 -9.33 -22.60
C GLU A 243 13.93 -9.15 -23.96
N GLU A 244 13.18 -8.86 -25.02
CA GLU A 244 13.71 -8.84 -26.39
C GLU A 244 14.87 -7.85 -26.59
N ALA A 245 14.86 -6.74 -25.85
CA ALA A 245 15.92 -5.74 -25.88
C ALA A 245 17.17 -6.10 -25.04
N ALA A 246 17.17 -7.26 -24.35
CA ALA A 246 18.31 -7.67 -23.55
C ALA A 246 19.53 -7.96 -24.43
N GLY A 247 20.67 -7.35 -24.11
CA GLY A 247 21.94 -7.57 -24.79
C GLY A 247 23.10 -7.79 -23.81
N PRO A 248 24.33 -7.99 -24.30
CA PRO A 248 25.50 -8.32 -23.47
C PRO A 248 25.78 -7.29 -22.36
N ALA A 249 25.52 -6.01 -22.62
CA ALA A 249 25.71 -4.95 -21.63
C ALA A 249 24.76 -5.12 -20.42
N LEU A 250 23.49 -5.46 -20.65
CA LEU A 250 22.53 -5.74 -19.58
C LEU A 250 22.96 -6.99 -18.81
N ALA A 251 23.29 -8.08 -19.50
CA ALA A 251 23.75 -9.31 -18.86
C ALA A 251 24.98 -9.09 -17.97
N LEU A 252 25.99 -8.35 -18.44
CA LEU A 252 27.15 -7.97 -17.63
C LEU A 252 26.77 -7.14 -16.40
N SER A 253 25.85 -6.18 -16.56
CA SER A 253 25.36 -5.39 -15.41
C SER A 253 24.61 -6.23 -14.37
N LEU A 254 23.94 -7.30 -14.79
CA LEU A 254 23.24 -8.21 -13.88
C LEU A 254 24.24 -9.11 -13.14
N ILE A 255 25.27 -9.60 -13.85
CA ILE A 255 26.37 -10.34 -13.24
C ILE A 255 27.04 -9.47 -12.17
N GLU A 256 27.43 -8.25 -12.52
CA GLU A 256 28.12 -7.35 -11.59
C GLU A 256 27.28 -7.06 -10.33
N ARG A 257 25.95 -6.90 -10.49
CA ARG A 257 25.03 -6.57 -9.40
C ARG A 257 24.69 -7.76 -8.50
N TYR A 258 24.53 -8.95 -9.07
CA TYR A 258 23.89 -10.07 -8.38
C TYR A 258 24.78 -11.29 -8.13
N GLU A 259 25.89 -11.42 -8.85
CA GLU A 259 26.82 -12.52 -8.60
C GLU A 259 27.52 -12.33 -7.25
N PRO A 260 27.51 -13.29 -6.33
CA PRO A 260 28.26 -13.17 -5.08
C PRO A 260 29.75 -13.54 -5.22
N SER A 261 30.13 -14.40 -6.17
CA SER A 261 31.51 -14.84 -6.32
C SER A 261 32.35 -13.84 -7.12
N GLU A 262 33.31 -13.19 -6.46
CA GLU A 262 34.26 -12.27 -7.12
C GLU A 262 35.08 -12.97 -8.22
N ALA A 263 35.36 -14.27 -8.06
CA ALA A 263 36.01 -15.07 -9.09
C ALA A 263 35.12 -15.24 -10.33
N ALA A 264 33.83 -15.49 -10.13
CA ALA A 264 32.87 -15.61 -11.24
C ALA A 264 32.63 -14.26 -11.93
N LYS A 265 32.53 -13.16 -11.17
CA LYS A 265 32.48 -11.79 -11.72
C LYS A 265 33.68 -11.47 -12.60
N ALA A 266 34.89 -11.74 -12.12
CA ALA A 266 36.12 -11.52 -12.88
C ALA A 266 36.13 -12.30 -14.20
N GLN A 267 35.52 -13.49 -14.21
CA GLN A 267 35.35 -14.33 -15.41
C GLN A 267 34.12 -13.97 -16.25
N ARG A 268 33.32 -12.97 -15.83
CA ARG A 268 32.07 -12.55 -16.48
C ARG A 268 31.07 -13.71 -16.60
N GLN A 269 30.95 -14.49 -15.53
CA GLN A 269 30.04 -15.62 -15.42
C GLN A 269 29.08 -15.44 -14.24
N MET A 270 27.89 -16.02 -14.36
CA MET A 270 26.90 -16.08 -13.28
C MET A 270 26.77 -17.51 -12.77
N THR A 271 26.96 -17.69 -11.48
CA THR A 271 26.71 -18.96 -10.78
C THR A 271 25.20 -19.13 -10.55
N LYS A 272 24.77 -20.33 -10.14
CA LYS A 272 23.38 -20.57 -9.71
C LYS A 272 22.95 -19.60 -8.61
N ASP A 273 23.88 -19.30 -7.70
CA ASP A 273 23.64 -18.37 -6.61
C ASP A 273 23.39 -16.94 -7.13
N GLY A 274 24.21 -16.45 -8.06
CA GLY A 274 23.97 -15.17 -8.72
C GLY A 274 22.67 -15.13 -9.52
N PHE A 275 22.31 -16.24 -10.16
CA PHE A 275 21.06 -16.40 -10.89
C PHE A 275 19.83 -16.33 -9.97
N LEU A 276 19.88 -17.00 -8.82
CA LEU A 276 18.83 -16.92 -7.81
C LEU A 276 18.70 -15.50 -7.23
N MET A 277 19.83 -14.83 -6.96
CA MET A 277 19.84 -13.42 -6.51
C MET A 277 19.18 -12.50 -7.54
N TYR A 278 19.46 -12.70 -8.83
CA TYR A 278 18.78 -11.99 -9.91
C TYR A 278 17.26 -12.25 -9.88
N LEU A 279 16.82 -13.51 -9.80
CA LEU A 279 15.39 -13.85 -9.82
C LEU A 279 14.61 -13.28 -8.63
N LEU A 280 15.24 -13.15 -7.46
CA LEU A 280 14.65 -12.55 -6.25
C LEU A 280 14.77 -11.02 -6.19
N SER A 281 15.52 -10.42 -7.12
CA SER A 281 15.77 -8.99 -7.17
C SER A 281 14.60 -8.20 -7.78
N ALA A 282 14.69 -6.86 -7.73
CA ALA A 282 13.76 -5.98 -8.42
C ALA A 282 13.74 -6.19 -9.95
N ASP A 283 14.85 -6.63 -10.57
CA ASP A 283 14.92 -6.94 -12.00
C ASP A 283 14.21 -8.26 -12.35
N GLY A 284 14.23 -9.23 -11.42
CA GLY A 284 13.54 -10.52 -11.49
C GLY A 284 12.08 -10.50 -11.04
N SER A 285 11.62 -9.38 -10.46
CA SER A 285 10.25 -9.21 -9.98
C SER A 285 9.22 -9.30 -11.10
N ALA A 286 8.03 -9.84 -10.79
CA ALA A 286 6.90 -9.87 -11.72
C ALA A 286 6.39 -8.47 -12.09
N PHE A 287 6.58 -7.47 -11.22
CA PHE A 287 6.23 -6.09 -11.52
C PHE A 287 7.37 -5.37 -12.24
N SER A 288 7.07 -4.70 -13.35
CA SER A 288 8.03 -3.95 -14.16
C SER A 288 8.80 -2.90 -13.34
N LEU A 289 10.13 -3.05 -13.27
CA LEU A 289 11.00 -2.08 -12.61
C LEU A 289 10.92 -0.69 -13.26
N ALA A 290 10.74 -0.62 -14.58
CA ALA A 290 10.57 0.65 -15.30
C ALA A 290 9.32 1.41 -14.84
N HIS A 291 8.27 0.69 -14.43
CA HIS A 291 7.01 1.28 -13.99
C HIS A 291 7.01 1.67 -12.50
N ARG A 292 8.11 1.39 -11.76
CA ARG A 292 8.34 1.91 -10.40
C ARG A 292 8.79 3.38 -10.39
N ARG A 293 8.92 3.99 -11.56
CA ARG A 293 9.14 5.44 -11.72
C ARG A 293 8.00 5.99 -12.59
N VAL A 294 7.83 7.30 -12.55
CA VAL A 294 6.88 7.96 -13.47
C VAL A 294 7.39 7.75 -14.91
N TYR A 295 6.58 7.11 -15.74
CA TYR A 295 6.89 6.81 -17.14
C TYR A 295 5.77 7.19 -18.10
N GLN A 296 4.55 7.40 -17.58
CA GLN A 296 3.41 7.81 -18.38
C GLN A 296 3.47 9.32 -18.66
N ASP A 297 2.82 9.75 -19.73
CA ASP A 297 2.68 11.17 -20.04
C ASP A 297 1.88 11.86 -18.93
N MET A 298 2.49 12.85 -18.26
CA MET A 298 1.89 13.65 -17.17
C MET A 298 1.40 15.03 -17.66
N GLY A 299 1.48 15.29 -18.97
CA GLY A 299 1.08 16.54 -19.63
C GLY A 299 -0.36 16.58 -20.13
N GLN A 300 -1.15 15.51 -19.97
CA GLN A 300 -2.57 15.49 -20.36
C GLN A 300 -3.45 16.22 -19.32
N PRO A 301 -4.67 16.67 -19.67
CA PRO A 301 -5.61 17.24 -18.71
C PRO A 301 -5.90 16.31 -17.52
N LEU A 302 -6.16 16.86 -16.32
CA LEU A 302 -6.48 16.06 -15.11
C LEU A 302 -7.57 15.01 -15.33
N SER A 303 -8.60 15.30 -16.14
CA SER A 303 -9.68 14.36 -16.46
C SER A 303 -9.21 13.09 -17.17
N HIS A 304 -8.00 13.06 -17.72
CA HIS A 304 -7.41 11.93 -18.42
C HIS A 304 -6.72 10.91 -17.49
N TYR A 305 -6.71 11.13 -16.18
CA TYR A 305 -6.05 10.23 -15.22
C TYR A 305 -7.03 9.62 -14.24
N LEU A 306 -6.79 8.37 -13.86
CA LEU A 306 -7.30 7.79 -12.63
C LEU A 306 -6.48 8.35 -11.46
N MET A 307 -7.14 8.69 -10.36
CA MET A 307 -6.54 9.37 -9.21
C MET A 307 -6.75 8.56 -7.94
N SER A 308 -5.68 8.33 -7.19
CA SER A 308 -5.79 7.67 -5.89
C SER A 308 -6.57 8.58 -4.94
N SER A 309 -7.73 8.13 -4.47
CA SER A 309 -8.73 8.87 -3.72
C SER A 309 -9.20 8.10 -2.48
N SER A 310 -9.25 8.78 -1.33
CA SER A 310 -9.76 8.26 -0.07
C SER A 310 -11.13 8.86 0.26
N HIS A 311 -12.02 8.03 0.80
CA HIS A 311 -13.31 8.43 1.36
C HIS A 311 -13.22 8.51 2.89
N ASN A 312 -13.88 9.49 3.49
CA ASN A 312 -13.88 9.77 4.94
C ASN A 312 -12.49 9.57 5.55
N THR A 313 -11.49 10.24 4.97
CA THR A 313 -10.06 9.98 5.19
C THR A 313 -9.66 10.03 6.66
N TYR A 314 -10.39 10.78 7.48
CA TYR A 314 -10.14 10.93 8.91
C TYR A 314 -10.41 9.64 9.72
N LEU A 315 -11.23 8.69 9.25
CA LEU A 315 -11.63 7.51 10.02
C LEU A 315 -10.58 6.40 9.99
N LEU A 316 -10.31 5.80 11.15
CA LEU A 316 -9.44 4.63 11.29
C LEU A 316 -10.20 3.29 11.36
N GLU A 317 -11.51 3.32 11.61
CA GLU A 317 -12.34 2.11 11.78
C GLU A 317 -13.72 2.29 11.09
N ASP A 318 -14.81 1.97 11.81
CA ASP A 318 -16.19 2.01 11.32
C ASP A 318 -16.75 3.45 11.21
N GLN A 319 -17.85 3.61 10.49
CA GLN A 319 -18.45 4.93 10.20
C GLN A 319 -19.24 5.51 11.39
N LEU A 320 -19.60 4.73 12.42
CA LEU A 320 -20.51 5.15 13.48
C LEU A 320 -19.82 5.48 14.80
N THR A 321 -18.75 4.75 15.12
CA THR A 321 -18.04 4.79 16.41
C THR A 321 -16.54 4.90 16.26
N GLY A 322 -15.99 4.72 15.05
CA GLY A 322 -14.56 4.69 14.81
C GLY A 322 -13.86 6.01 15.18
N PRO A 323 -12.57 5.95 15.59
CA PRO A 323 -11.82 7.14 15.91
C PRO A 323 -11.41 7.89 14.64
N SER A 324 -11.57 9.21 14.68
CA SER A 324 -10.99 10.16 13.73
C SER A 324 -9.55 10.48 14.11
N SER A 325 -8.65 10.56 13.13
CA SER A 325 -7.23 10.84 13.37
C SER A 325 -6.56 11.63 12.24
N THR A 326 -5.63 12.52 12.60
CA THR A 326 -4.70 13.17 11.66
C THR A 326 -3.76 12.17 10.98
N GLU A 327 -3.43 11.06 11.63
CA GLU A 327 -2.55 10.02 11.10
C GLU A 327 -3.16 9.31 9.89
N ALA A 328 -4.49 9.25 9.81
CA ALA A 328 -5.18 8.64 8.68
C ALA A 328 -4.87 9.39 7.36
N TYR A 329 -4.81 10.74 7.40
CA TYR A 329 -4.37 11.57 6.28
C TYR A 329 -2.90 11.34 5.92
N ILE A 330 -2.03 11.23 6.92
CA ILE A 330 -0.59 10.96 6.71
C ILE A 330 -0.41 9.60 6.02
N ARG A 331 -1.07 8.55 6.50
CA ARG A 331 -1.03 7.21 5.91
C ARG A 331 -1.53 7.21 4.47
N ALA A 332 -2.64 7.89 4.19
CA ALA A 332 -3.17 8.00 2.83
C ALA A 332 -2.16 8.70 1.90
N LEU A 333 -1.60 9.85 2.30
CA LEU A 333 -0.62 10.60 1.53
C LEU A 333 0.68 9.82 1.29
N CYS A 334 1.20 9.12 2.31
CA CYS A 334 2.39 8.27 2.20
C CYS A 334 2.18 7.08 1.27
N LYS A 335 0.93 6.59 1.12
CA LYS A 335 0.54 5.59 0.11
C LYS A 335 0.23 6.20 -1.26
N GLY A 336 0.61 7.45 -1.50
CA GLY A 336 0.41 8.12 -2.79
C GLY A 336 -1.01 8.62 -3.05
N CYS A 337 -1.91 8.63 -2.06
CA CYS A 337 -3.28 9.17 -2.24
C CYS A 337 -3.24 10.66 -2.61
N ARG A 338 -4.04 11.07 -3.59
CA ARG A 338 -4.09 12.42 -4.20
C ARG A 338 -5.45 13.10 -4.06
N CYS A 339 -6.49 12.44 -3.55
CA CYS A 339 -7.76 13.07 -3.18
C CYS A 339 -8.15 12.65 -1.76
N LEU A 340 -8.31 13.62 -0.86
CA LEU A 340 -8.60 13.41 0.57
C LEU A 340 -9.92 14.09 0.91
N GLU A 341 -10.71 13.51 1.83
CA GLU A 341 -12.00 14.05 2.25
C GLU A 341 -11.93 14.69 3.64
N LEU A 342 -12.56 15.85 3.79
CA LEU A 342 -12.61 16.65 5.02
C LEU A 342 -14.07 17.03 5.31
N ASP A 343 -14.65 16.39 6.32
CA ASP A 343 -16.02 16.68 6.77
C ASP A 343 -15.98 17.71 7.88
N CYS A 344 -16.11 18.98 7.50
CA CYS A 344 -15.93 20.11 8.39
C CYS A 344 -17.24 20.50 9.08
N TRP A 345 -17.19 20.57 10.41
CA TRP A 345 -18.30 20.97 11.28
C TRP A 345 -17.89 22.08 12.24
N ASP A 346 -18.88 22.79 12.76
CA ASP A 346 -18.65 23.78 13.81
C ASP A 346 -18.07 23.11 15.07
N GLY A 347 -16.94 23.65 15.55
CA GLY A 347 -16.29 23.22 16.78
C GLY A 347 -16.34 24.28 17.89
N PRO A 348 -15.90 23.91 19.11
CA PRO A 348 -15.84 24.83 20.24
C PRO A 348 -14.79 25.93 20.00
N ASN A 349 -14.95 27.07 20.66
CA ASN A 349 -14.02 28.21 20.58
C ASN A 349 -13.78 28.75 19.16
N LEU A 350 -14.77 28.60 18.28
CA LEU A 350 -14.70 29.00 16.86
C LEU A 350 -13.62 28.27 16.05
N GLU A 351 -13.13 27.13 16.52
CA GLU A 351 -12.19 26.29 15.78
C GLU A 351 -12.95 25.16 15.05
N PRO A 352 -12.93 25.13 13.70
CA PRO A 352 -13.57 24.07 12.93
C PRO A 352 -12.99 22.68 13.25
N ILE A 353 -13.87 21.69 13.31
CA ILE A 353 -13.53 20.29 13.60
C ILE A 353 -13.87 19.39 12.41
N ILE A 354 -13.26 18.21 12.37
CA ILE A 354 -13.56 17.14 11.42
C ILE A 354 -14.06 15.91 12.18
N TYR A 355 -15.20 15.38 11.74
CA TYR A 355 -15.77 14.09 12.16
C TYR A 355 -16.95 13.70 11.26
N HIS A 356 -17.45 12.47 11.41
CA HIS A 356 -18.65 12.04 10.70
C HIS A 356 -19.92 12.54 11.43
N GLY A 357 -20.65 13.45 10.78
CA GLY A 357 -21.81 14.16 11.35
C GLY A 357 -22.85 13.23 11.99
N TYR A 358 -23.44 13.67 13.10
CA TYR A 358 -24.50 12.94 13.82
C TYR A 358 -24.15 11.50 14.27
N THR A 359 -22.87 11.15 14.31
CA THR A 359 -22.37 9.86 14.82
C THR A 359 -21.59 10.01 16.14
N PHE A 360 -21.12 8.89 16.68
CA PHE A 360 -20.29 8.84 17.89
C PHE A 360 -18.78 8.85 17.60
N THR A 361 -18.38 9.10 16.36
CA THR A 361 -16.97 9.21 15.97
C THR A 361 -16.28 10.35 16.73
N SER A 362 -14.98 10.17 17.01
CA SER A 362 -14.19 11.20 17.68
C SER A 362 -13.96 12.41 16.76
N LYS A 363 -13.61 13.56 17.36
CA LYS A 363 -13.43 14.82 16.65
C LYS A 363 -11.97 15.23 16.66
N ILE A 364 -11.47 15.71 15.53
CA ILE A 364 -10.12 16.27 15.39
C ILE A 364 -10.21 17.71 14.87
N LEU A 365 -9.20 18.54 15.15
CA LEU A 365 -9.19 19.93 14.68
C LEU A 365 -8.82 20.01 13.20
N LEU A 366 -9.52 20.86 12.43
CA LEU A 366 -9.19 21.12 11.03
C LEU A 366 -7.75 21.65 10.89
N CYS A 367 -7.32 22.53 11.79
CA CYS A 367 -5.99 23.14 11.70
C CYS A 367 -4.87 22.10 11.85
N ASP A 368 -5.04 21.06 12.67
CA ASP A 368 -4.06 19.99 12.83
C ASP A 368 -4.00 19.10 11.59
N VAL A 369 -5.17 18.80 10.99
CA VAL A 369 -5.26 18.08 9.71
C VAL A 369 -4.56 18.85 8.58
N LEU A 370 -4.79 20.16 8.48
CA LEU A 370 -4.13 20.99 7.47
C LEU A 370 -2.61 21.07 7.67
N ARG A 371 -2.11 21.08 8.92
CA ARG A 371 -0.66 21.00 9.20
C ARG A 371 -0.09 19.65 8.76
N ALA A 372 -0.80 18.55 9.03
CA ALA A 372 -0.40 17.23 8.55
C ALA A 372 -0.37 17.17 7.02
N ILE A 373 -1.39 17.71 6.34
CA ILE A 373 -1.43 17.78 4.87
C ILE A 373 -0.26 18.62 4.35
N ARG A 374 -0.01 19.81 4.89
CA ARG A 374 1.15 20.66 4.52
C ARG A 374 2.46 19.89 4.59
N ASP A 375 2.67 19.12 5.66
CA ASP A 375 3.93 18.43 5.92
C ASP A 375 4.12 17.16 5.08
N TYR A 376 3.05 16.55 4.56
CA TYR A 376 3.10 15.23 3.90
C TYR A 376 2.55 15.20 2.46
N ALA A 377 1.84 16.23 2.00
CA ALA A 377 1.13 16.25 0.71
C ALA A 377 2.02 15.80 -0.45
N PHE A 378 3.28 16.26 -0.47
CA PHE A 378 4.21 16.02 -1.57
C PHE A 378 5.43 15.16 -1.23
N LYS A 379 5.40 14.42 -0.11
CA LYS A 379 6.52 13.53 0.28
C LYS A 379 6.63 12.29 -0.60
N ALA A 380 5.51 11.62 -0.87
CA ALA A 380 5.48 10.42 -1.70
C ALA A 380 5.34 10.72 -3.20
N SER A 381 4.74 11.87 -3.55
CA SER A 381 4.46 12.24 -4.94
C SER A 381 4.44 13.76 -5.09
N PRO A 382 5.08 14.34 -6.13
CA PRO A 382 5.06 15.78 -6.36
C PRO A 382 3.77 16.28 -7.01
N TYR A 383 2.90 15.37 -7.49
CA TYR A 383 1.68 15.70 -8.23
C TYR A 383 0.57 16.24 -7.32
N PRO A 384 -0.38 17.01 -7.88
CA PRO A 384 -1.38 17.74 -7.10
C PRO A 384 -2.18 16.88 -6.14
N VAL A 385 -2.69 17.53 -5.08
CA VAL A 385 -3.62 16.94 -4.12
C VAL A 385 -4.95 17.68 -4.18
N ILE A 386 -6.07 16.97 -4.20
CA ILE A 386 -7.43 17.52 -4.12
C ILE A 386 -7.95 17.32 -2.70
N LEU A 387 -8.44 18.39 -2.07
CA LEU A 387 -9.16 18.34 -0.80
C LEU A 387 -10.66 18.43 -1.10
N SER A 388 -11.37 17.32 -0.92
CA SER A 388 -12.83 17.25 -1.01
C SER A 388 -13.43 17.75 0.29
N LEU A 389 -13.91 18.99 0.28
CA LEU A 389 -14.53 19.62 1.44
C LEU A 389 -16.03 19.34 1.48
N GLU A 390 -16.48 18.70 2.54
CA GLU A 390 -17.89 18.63 2.95
C GLU A 390 -18.11 19.66 4.07
N ASN A 391 -18.84 20.74 3.78
CA ASN A 391 -18.87 21.93 4.65
C ASN A 391 -20.21 22.07 5.37
N HIS A 392 -20.20 21.85 6.67
CA HIS A 392 -21.34 22.02 7.59
C HIS A 392 -21.13 23.16 8.60
N CYS A 393 -20.10 23.99 8.41
CA CYS A 393 -19.77 25.08 9.32
C CYS A 393 -20.69 26.30 9.13
N SER A 394 -20.97 26.99 10.23
CA SER A 394 -21.49 28.35 10.26
C SER A 394 -20.62 29.33 9.45
N LEU A 395 -21.20 30.45 9.01
CA LEU A 395 -20.45 31.48 8.28
C LEU A 395 -19.22 32.00 9.03
N GLU A 396 -19.31 32.10 10.36
CA GLU A 396 -18.18 32.55 11.18
C GLU A 396 -17.03 31.53 11.13
N GLN A 397 -17.32 30.25 11.32
CA GLN A 397 -16.30 29.20 11.26
C GLN A 397 -15.83 28.89 9.83
N GLN A 398 -16.65 29.14 8.80
CA GLN A 398 -16.18 29.11 7.42
C GLN A 398 -15.10 30.16 7.15
N ARG A 399 -15.18 31.37 7.75
CA ARG A 399 -14.09 32.37 7.66
C ARG A 399 -12.83 31.91 8.39
N VAL A 400 -12.97 31.21 9.51
CA VAL A 400 -11.83 30.61 10.23
C VAL A 400 -11.19 29.50 9.39
N MET A 401 -12.00 28.60 8.81
CA MET A 401 -11.55 27.57 7.88
C MET A 401 -10.82 28.16 6.66
N ALA A 402 -11.37 29.19 6.02
CA ALA A 402 -10.73 29.92 4.94
C ALA A 402 -9.36 30.49 5.36
N ARG A 403 -9.28 31.07 6.56
CA ARG A 403 -8.03 31.59 7.13
C ARG A 403 -7.00 30.49 7.36
N HIS A 404 -7.42 29.35 7.93
CA HIS A 404 -6.55 28.20 8.15
C HIS A 404 -6.02 27.63 6.84
N LEU A 405 -6.88 27.44 5.84
CA LEU A 405 -6.49 26.98 4.51
C LEU A 405 -5.41 27.87 3.89
N ARG A 406 -5.63 29.19 3.86
CA ARG A 406 -4.65 30.15 3.31
C ARG A 406 -3.36 30.20 4.12
N THR A 407 -3.45 30.27 5.44
CA THR A 407 -2.28 30.50 6.31
C THR A 407 -1.42 29.25 6.45
N ILE A 408 -2.04 28.07 6.57
CA ILE A 408 -1.32 26.81 6.82
C ILE A 408 -0.77 26.24 5.51
N LEU A 409 -1.56 26.20 4.43
CA LEU A 409 -1.13 25.65 3.16
C LEU A 409 -0.32 26.67 2.32
N GLY A 410 -0.54 27.96 2.55
CA GLY A 410 0.23 29.04 1.92
C GLY A 410 0.29 28.89 0.38
N PRO A 411 1.49 28.91 -0.23
CA PRO A 411 1.65 28.84 -1.69
C PRO A 411 1.31 27.47 -2.30
N MET A 412 1.12 26.44 -1.47
CA MET A 412 0.69 25.11 -1.93
C MET A 412 -0.79 25.18 -2.35
N LEU A 413 -1.61 26.00 -1.70
CA LEU A 413 -3.01 26.17 -2.09
C LEU A 413 -3.11 26.88 -3.44
N LEU A 414 -3.89 26.30 -4.35
CA LEU A 414 -4.24 26.94 -5.62
C LEU A 414 -5.44 27.86 -5.40
N ASP A 415 -5.19 29.16 -5.31
CA ASP A 415 -6.21 30.19 -5.02
C ASP A 415 -6.65 31.01 -6.25
N ARG A 416 -6.10 30.69 -7.42
CA ARG A 416 -6.37 31.35 -8.70
C ARG A 416 -6.17 30.38 -9.87
N PRO A 417 -6.83 30.62 -11.02
CA PRO A 417 -6.53 29.88 -12.25
C PRO A 417 -5.06 30.03 -12.65
N LEU A 418 -4.52 28.97 -13.26
CA LEU A 418 -3.20 29.02 -13.90
C LEU A 418 -3.31 29.81 -15.20
N ASP A 419 -2.26 30.56 -15.54
CA ASP A 419 -2.19 31.33 -16.78
C ASP A 419 -2.37 30.41 -17.99
N GLY A 420 -3.31 30.76 -18.87
CA GLY A 420 -3.63 30.00 -20.08
C GLY A 420 -4.48 28.74 -19.89
N ALA A 421 -4.77 28.31 -18.66
CA ALA A 421 -5.61 27.13 -18.37
C ALA A 421 -7.09 27.50 -18.12
N THR A 422 -7.70 28.21 -19.08
CA THR A 422 -9.07 28.74 -18.95
C THR A 422 -10.11 27.98 -19.76
N THR A 423 -9.70 26.99 -20.57
CA THR A 423 -10.59 26.26 -21.49
C THR A 423 -10.60 24.75 -21.26
N SER A 424 -9.67 24.23 -20.47
CA SER A 424 -9.56 22.81 -20.11
C SER A 424 -8.90 22.65 -18.74
N LEU A 425 -9.07 21.49 -18.12
CA LEU A 425 -8.36 21.18 -16.89
C LEU A 425 -6.84 21.19 -17.15
N PRO A 426 -6.04 21.81 -16.26
CA PRO A 426 -4.58 21.72 -16.33
C PRO A 426 -4.11 20.27 -16.12
N SER A 427 -2.87 20.00 -16.51
CA SER A 427 -2.25 18.69 -16.32
C SER A 427 -1.71 18.48 -14.89
N PRO A 428 -1.52 17.22 -14.46
CA PRO A 428 -0.79 16.93 -13.23
C PRO A 428 0.60 17.58 -13.21
N GLU A 429 1.29 17.64 -14.36
CA GLU A 429 2.61 18.28 -14.49
C GLU A 429 2.55 19.79 -14.19
N GLN A 430 1.56 20.50 -14.74
CA GLN A 430 1.37 21.93 -14.51
C GLN A 430 0.99 22.27 -13.06
N LEU A 431 0.42 21.30 -12.35
CA LEU A 431 -0.08 21.47 -10.98
C LEU A 431 0.84 20.84 -9.92
N LYS A 432 2.10 20.52 -10.24
CA LYS A 432 3.06 20.00 -9.25
C LYS A 432 3.16 20.91 -8.03
N GLY A 433 3.13 20.31 -6.85
CA GLY A 433 3.17 21.03 -5.57
C GLY A 433 1.92 21.84 -5.24
N LYS A 434 0.81 21.66 -5.98
CA LYS A 434 -0.45 22.39 -5.74
C LYS A 434 -1.52 21.54 -5.06
N ILE A 435 -2.27 22.19 -4.18
CA ILE A 435 -3.42 21.66 -3.47
C ILE A 435 -4.66 22.37 -4.00
N LEU A 436 -5.60 21.61 -4.55
CA LEU A 436 -6.86 22.10 -5.10
C LEU A 436 -7.97 21.89 -4.08
N LEU A 437 -8.89 22.83 -3.98
CA LEU A 437 -10.10 22.68 -3.15
C LEU A 437 -11.28 22.27 -4.03
N LYS A 438 -11.89 21.12 -3.72
CA LYS A 438 -13.20 20.72 -4.24
C LYS A 438 -14.27 21.22 -3.27
N GLY A 439 -15.25 21.95 -3.79
CA GLY A 439 -16.32 22.52 -2.99
C GLY A 439 -17.33 23.33 -3.81
N LYS A 440 -18.29 23.94 -3.12
CA LYS A 440 -19.23 24.88 -3.73
C LYS A 440 -18.51 26.20 -4.08
N LYS A 441 -18.91 26.84 -5.18
CA LYS A 441 -18.36 28.12 -5.65
C LYS A 441 -19.47 29.08 -6.08
N LEU A 442 -19.29 30.36 -5.76
CA LEU A 442 -20.10 31.47 -6.24
C LEU A 442 -19.59 31.92 -7.62
N GLY A 443 -20.49 31.98 -8.60
CA GLY A 443 -20.16 32.45 -9.96
C GLY A 443 -19.37 31.46 -10.82
N GLY A 444 -18.62 32.00 -11.77
CA GLY A 444 -17.79 31.26 -12.74
C GLY A 444 -16.31 31.17 -12.33
N LEU A 445 -15.47 30.64 -13.22
CA LEU A 445 -14.02 30.47 -12.99
C LEU A 445 -13.30 31.79 -12.72
N LEU A 446 -13.67 32.84 -13.44
CA LEU A 446 -13.14 34.20 -13.26
C LEU A 446 -14.14 35.03 -12.44
N PRO A 447 -13.66 35.88 -11.51
CA PRO A 447 -14.52 36.79 -10.80
C PRO A 447 -15.18 37.76 -11.79
N PRO A 448 -16.50 38.04 -11.68
CA PRO A 448 -17.13 39.07 -12.49
C PRO A 448 -16.42 40.41 -12.21
N GLY A 449 -16.05 41.14 -13.26
CA GLY A 449 -15.19 42.34 -13.21
C GLY A 449 -15.83 43.59 -12.58
N GLY A 450 -16.48 43.47 -11.42
CA GLY A 450 -17.04 44.58 -10.65
C GLY A 450 -16.89 44.36 -9.15
N GLU A 451 -16.40 45.37 -8.44
CA GLU A 451 -16.41 45.43 -6.97
C GLU A 451 -17.87 45.52 -6.48
N GLY A 452 -18.28 44.61 -5.58
CA GLY A 452 -19.58 44.72 -4.90
C GLY A 452 -20.48 43.48 -4.86
N GLY A 453 -19.96 42.27 -5.02
CA GLY A 453 -20.75 41.05 -4.75
C GLY A 453 -21.04 40.86 -3.24
N PRO A 454 -22.20 40.30 -2.84
CA PRO A 454 -22.53 40.03 -1.44
C PRO A 454 -21.48 39.13 -0.74
N GLU A 455 -21.13 39.45 0.53
CA GLU A 455 -20.09 38.74 1.31
C GLU A 455 -20.37 37.24 1.53
N ALA A 456 -21.65 36.86 1.56
CA ALA A 456 -22.10 35.49 1.61
C ALA A 456 -23.40 35.35 0.83
N THR A 457 -23.53 34.28 0.06
CA THR A 457 -24.76 33.96 -0.65
C THR A 457 -25.25 32.59 -0.27
N VAL A 458 -26.56 32.44 -0.43
CA VAL A 458 -27.24 31.18 -0.25
C VAL A 458 -26.88 30.24 -1.41
N VAL A 459 -26.29 29.10 -1.10
CA VAL A 459 -26.09 27.98 -2.02
C VAL A 459 -27.05 26.85 -1.62
N SER A 460 -27.50 26.05 -2.57
CA SER A 460 -28.49 25.01 -2.28
C SER A 460 -27.83 23.85 -1.50
N ASP A 461 -28.39 23.53 -0.33
CA ASP A 461 -28.07 22.30 0.44
C ASP A 461 -28.84 21.08 -0.06
N GLU A 462 -29.84 21.28 -0.94
CA GLU A 462 -30.58 20.17 -1.56
C GLU A 462 -29.66 19.28 -2.41
N ASP A 463 -28.46 19.77 -2.74
CA ASP A 463 -27.49 19.18 -3.65
C ASP A 463 -26.74 17.95 -3.07
N GLU A 464 -26.61 17.81 -1.74
CA GLU A 464 -25.93 16.64 -1.12
C GLU A 464 -26.94 15.68 -0.45
N ALA A 465 -28.05 16.20 0.09
CA ALA A 465 -29.10 15.40 0.71
C ALA A 465 -29.95 14.58 -0.29
N ALA A 466 -30.08 15.05 -1.54
CA ALA A 466 -30.80 14.33 -2.59
C ALA A 466 -30.10 13.04 -3.06
N GLU A 467 -28.82 12.87 -2.72
CA GLU A 467 -27.98 11.73 -3.09
C GLU A 467 -27.88 10.67 -1.96
N MET A 468 -28.50 10.93 -0.80
CA MET A 468 -28.57 10.00 0.32
C MET A 468 -29.65 8.94 0.09
N GLU A 469 -29.27 7.66 0.15
CA GLU A 469 -30.19 6.53 -0.04
C GLU A 469 -30.99 6.16 1.22
N ASP A 470 -30.53 6.55 2.41
CA ASP A 470 -31.22 6.26 3.67
C ASP A 470 -32.44 7.18 3.85
N GLU A 471 -33.64 6.62 3.71
CA GLU A 471 -34.90 7.34 3.86
C GLU A 471 -35.08 7.98 5.25
N ALA A 472 -34.53 7.39 6.31
CA ALA A 472 -34.64 7.92 7.68
C ALA A 472 -33.72 9.12 7.90
N VAL A 473 -32.53 9.12 7.29
CA VAL A 473 -31.64 10.28 7.31
C VAL A 473 -32.14 11.35 6.34
N ARG A 474 -32.56 10.97 5.14
CA ARG A 474 -33.14 11.86 4.13
C ARG A 474 -34.39 12.56 4.64
N SER A 475 -35.30 11.86 5.33
CA SER A 475 -36.48 12.47 5.95
C SER A 475 -36.13 13.42 7.11
N ARG A 476 -35.13 13.09 7.95
CA ARG A 476 -34.64 14.00 9.00
C ARG A 476 -33.98 15.25 8.44
N VAL A 477 -33.25 15.14 7.33
CA VAL A 477 -32.65 16.28 6.62
C VAL A 477 -33.71 17.09 5.85
N GLN A 478 -34.72 16.45 5.26
CA GLN A 478 -35.84 17.12 4.58
C GLN A 478 -36.80 17.82 5.55
N HIS A 479 -36.86 17.39 6.81
CA HIS A 479 -37.63 18.06 7.87
C HIS A 479 -36.92 19.28 8.49
N LYS A 480 -35.73 19.67 7.99
CA LYS A 480 -35.17 20.99 8.32
C LYS A 480 -36.10 22.10 7.80
N PRO A 481 -36.35 23.16 8.59
CA PRO A 481 -37.11 24.31 8.11
C PRO A 481 -36.42 24.94 6.88
N ARG A 482 -37.21 25.40 5.90
CA ARG A 482 -36.79 26.01 4.60
C ARG A 482 -35.83 27.21 4.71
N GLU A 483 -35.49 27.67 5.93
CA GLU A 483 -34.57 28.77 6.22
C GLU A 483 -33.09 28.33 6.28
N ASP A 484 -32.80 27.02 6.40
CA ASP A 484 -31.44 26.46 6.42
C ASP A 484 -30.92 26.12 5.00
N LYS A 485 -30.78 27.12 4.14
CA LYS A 485 -29.97 26.93 2.93
C LYS A 485 -28.51 27.22 3.28
N LEU A 486 -27.56 26.33 2.94
CA LEU A 486 -26.13 26.56 3.16
C LEU A 486 -25.75 27.97 2.72
N ARG A 487 -25.16 28.73 3.60
CA ARG A 487 -24.61 30.03 3.24
C ARG A 487 -23.11 29.83 3.06
N LEU A 488 -22.57 30.25 1.93
CA LEU A 488 -21.15 30.12 1.60
C LEU A 488 -20.49 31.49 1.69
N VAL A 489 -19.41 31.59 2.48
CA VAL A 489 -18.58 32.80 2.53
C VAL A 489 -17.76 32.94 1.24
N LYS A 490 -17.63 34.18 0.75
CA LYS A 490 -16.89 34.48 -0.48
C LYS A 490 -15.43 34.01 -0.40
N GLU A 491 -14.78 34.13 0.75
CA GLU A 491 -13.37 33.77 0.92
C GLU A 491 -13.11 32.29 0.64
N LEU A 492 -14.03 31.41 1.06
CA LEU A 492 -13.95 29.97 0.82
C LEU A 492 -14.31 29.62 -0.62
N SER A 493 -15.35 30.26 -1.17
CA SER A 493 -15.74 30.15 -2.58
C SER A 493 -14.61 30.54 -3.54
N ASP A 494 -13.86 31.59 -3.22
CA ASP A 494 -12.79 32.10 -4.08
C ASP A 494 -11.63 31.10 -4.20
N MET A 495 -11.46 30.17 -3.24
CA MET A 495 -10.43 29.12 -3.27
C MET A 495 -10.80 27.90 -4.13
N VAL A 496 -12.07 27.75 -4.52
CA VAL A 496 -12.50 26.68 -5.42
C VAL A 496 -12.25 27.14 -6.85
N ILE A 497 -11.34 26.48 -7.57
CA ILE A 497 -10.93 26.87 -8.93
C ILE A 497 -11.40 25.83 -9.96
N TYR A 498 -10.69 24.70 -10.06
CA TYR A 498 -10.92 23.67 -11.08
C TYR A 498 -11.84 22.52 -10.63
N CYS A 499 -12.26 22.51 -9.37
CA CYS A 499 -13.05 21.43 -8.77
C CYS A 499 -14.37 21.98 -8.19
N LYS A 500 -15.14 22.73 -8.99
CA LYS A 500 -16.43 23.26 -8.56
C LYS A 500 -17.47 22.14 -8.51
N SER A 501 -17.98 21.83 -7.33
CA SER A 501 -19.04 20.84 -7.16
C SER A 501 -20.38 21.37 -7.66
N VAL A 502 -21.03 20.62 -8.56
CA VAL A 502 -22.38 20.92 -9.08
C VAL A 502 -23.29 19.70 -9.04
N HIS A 503 -24.61 19.92 -9.10
CA HIS A 503 -25.57 18.83 -9.24
C HIS A 503 -25.52 18.22 -10.65
N PHE A 504 -25.74 16.92 -10.77
CA PHE A 504 -25.80 16.26 -12.05
C PHE A 504 -27.12 16.56 -12.78
N GLY A 505 -27.07 17.46 -13.77
CA GLY A 505 -28.21 17.80 -14.63
C GLY A 505 -28.49 16.82 -15.77
N GLY A 506 -27.70 15.74 -15.89
CA GLY A 506 -27.70 14.83 -17.04
C GLY A 506 -26.47 15.01 -17.93
N PHE A 507 -26.27 14.09 -18.88
CA PHE A 507 -25.17 14.18 -19.84
C PHE A 507 -25.48 15.21 -20.92
N SER A 508 -24.45 15.96 -21.34
CA SER A 508 -24.55 16.92 -22.43
C SER A 508 -25.08 16.27 -23.72
N GLY A 509 -26.09 16.88 -24.33
CA GLY A 509 -26.65 16.49 -25.62
C GLY A 509 -26.96 17.70 -26.51
N PRO A 510 -27.48 17.48 -27.72
CA PRO A 510 -27.90 18.58 -28.60
C PRO A 510 -28.97 19.44 -27.91
N GLY A 511 -28.69 20.72 -27.68
CA GLY A 511 -29.63 21.68 -27.09
C GLY A 511 -29.59 21.83 -25.56
N THR A 512 -28.75 21.08 -24.84
CA THR A 512 -28.52 21.31 -23.39
C THR A 512 -27.34 22.27 -23.17
N PRO A 513 -27.44 23.26 -22.26
CA PRO A 513 -26.28 24.05 -21.87
C PRO A 513 -25.16 23.12 -21.37
N GLY A 514 -23.96 23.25 -21.96
CA GLY A 514 -22.83 22.39 -21.57
C GLY A 514 -22.33 22.73 -20.16
N GLN A 515 -22.04 21.70 -19.37
CA GLN A 515 -21.34 21.85 -18.09
C GLN A 515 -19.92 22.39 -18.31
N ALA A 516 -19.48 23.35 -17.49
CA ALA A 516 -18.15 23.91 -17.63
C ALA A 516 -17.06 22.88 -17.24
N PHE A 517 -15.88 22.91 -17.87
CA PHE A 517 -14.82 21.91 -17.64
C PHE A 517 -14.29 21.87 -16.20
N TYR A 518 -14.42 22.97 -15.46
CA TYR A 518 -14.04 23.08 -14.05
C TYR A 518 -15.16 22.68 -13.08
N GLU A 519 -16.33 22.33 -13.61
CA GLU A 519 -17.43 21.78 -12.83
C GLU A 519 -17.32 20.27 -12.78
N MET A 520 -17.56 19.70 -11.60
CA MET A 520 -17.43 18.27 -11.35
C MET A 520 -18.60 17.76 -10.52
N VAL A 521 -18.81 16.45 -10.57
CA VAL A 521 -19.96 15.80 -9.93
C VAL A 521 -19.49 14.66 -9.03
N SER A 522 -20.12 14.55 -7.86
CA SER A 522 -19.97 13.40 -6.97
C SER A 522 -21.19 12.49 -7.09
N PHE A 523 -20.98 11.18 -7.14
CA PHE A 523 -22.02 10.16 -7.23
C PHE A 523 -21.84 9.11 -6.13
N SER A 524 -22.93 8.63 -5.54
CA SER A 524 -22.88 7.38 -4.78
C SER A 524 -22.52 6.21 -5.70
N GLU A 525 -21.91 5.15 -5.16
CA GLU A 525 -21.56 3.94 -5.92
C GLU A 525 -22.75 3.41 -6.75
N ASN A 526 -23.94 3.34 -6.15
CA ASN A 526 -25.15 2.81 -6.78
C ASN A 526 -25.65 3.70 -7.91
N ARG A 527 -25.53 5.02 -7.77
CA ARG A 527 -25.87 5.96 -8.84
C ARG A 527 -24.90 5.84 -10.01
N ALA A 528 -23.60 5.76 -9.73
CA ALA A 528 -22.59 5.57 -10.76
C ALA A 528 -22.79 4.25 -11.53
N LEU A 529 -23.08 3.14 -10.82
CA LEU A 529 -23.40 1.85 -11.46
C LEU A 529 -24.63 1.93 -12.37
N ARG A 530 -25.69 2.61 -11.94
CA ARG A 530 -26.88 2.84 -12.78
C ARG A 530 -26.53 3.63 -14.04
N LEU A 531 -25.75 4.71 -13.92
CA LEU A 531 -25.32 5.50 -15.08
C LEU A 531 -24.45 4.68 -16.05
N LEU A 532 -23.58 3.80 -15.54
CA LEU A 532 -22.80 2.88 -16.39
C LEU A 532 -23.71 1.88 -17.13
N GLN A 533 -24.75 1.39 -16.47
CA GLN A 533 -25.70 0.45 -17.05
C GLN A 533 -26.60 1.09 -18.10
N GLU A 534 -27.15 2.27 -17.81
CA GLU A 534 -28.16 2.94 -18.64
C GLU A 534 -27.54 3.82 -19.74
N SER A 535 -26.36 4.37 -19.50
CA SER A 535 -25.75 5.42 -20.34
C SER A 535 -24.21 5.37 -20.34
N GLY A 536 -23.63 4.16 -20.28
CA GLY A 536 -22.19 3.97 -20.11
C GLY A 536 -21.32 4.73 -21.12
N ASN A 537 -21.73 4.81 -22.38
CA ASN A 537 -20.97 5.56 -23.39
C ASN A 537 -20.97 7.07 -23.14
N SER A 538 -22.13 7.65 -22.79
CA SER A 538 -22.24 9.06 -22.41
C SER A 538 -21.42 9.36 -21.15
N PHE A 539 -21.38 8.42 -20.20
CA PHE A 539 -20.59 8.59 -18.99
C PHE A 539 -19.09 8.57 -19.27
N VAL A 540 -18.61 7.67 -20.13
CA VAL A 540 -17.21 7.66 -20.60
C VAL A 540 -16.84 8.99 -21.23
N ARG A 541 -17.68 9.52 -22.13
CA ARG A 541 -17.44 10.81 -22.79
C ARG A 541 -17.45 11.98 -21.82
N HIS A 542 -18.36 12.00 -20.85
CA HIS A 542 -18.37 12.99 -19.78
C HIS A 542 -17.02 13.01 -19.03
N ASN A 543 -16.49 11.83 -18.70
CA ASN A 543 -15.21 11.68 -18.02
C ASN A 543 -13.98 12.00 -18.89
N VAL A 544 -14.14 12.30 -20.19
CA VAL A 544 -13.03 12.83 -21.00
C VAL A 544 -12.74 14.28 -20.61
N THR A 545 -13.77 15.09 -20.40
CA THR A 545 -13.65 16.54 -20.20
C THR A 545 -13.89 16.99 -18.77
N HIS A 546 -14.56 16.18 -17.95
CA HIS A 546 -14.98 16.53 -16.58
C HIS A 546 -14.46 15.50 -15.57
N LEU A 547 -14.40 15.89 -14.30
CA LEU A 547 -14.09 15.00 -13.19
C LEU A 547 -15.37 14.41 -12.59
N SER A 548 -15.35 13.10 -12.34
CA SER A 548 -16.38 12.40 -11.57
C SER A 548 -15.78 11.81 -10.30
N ARG A 549 -16.39 12.11 -9.15
CA ARG A 549 -16.08 11.49 -7.86
C ARG A 549 -17.11 10.42 -7.52
N ILE A 550 -16.66 9.24 -7.13
CA ILE A 550 -17.51 8.15 -6.65
C ILE A 550 -17.14 7.88 -5.19
N TYR A 551 -18.15 7.68 -4.35
CA TYR A 551 -17.98 7.36 -2.94
C TYR A 551 -18.86 6.18 -2.49
N PRO A 552 -18.47 5.44 -1.43
CA PRO A 552 -19.23 4.33 -0.90
C PRO A 552 -20.63 4.75 -0.44
N ALA A 553 -21.62 3.87 -0.56
CA ALA A 553 -22.96 4.15 -0.08
C ALA A 553 -23.04 4.18 1.46
N GLY A 554 -23.91 5.04 2.01
CA GLY A 554 -24.00 5.29 3.47
C GLY A 554 -24.42 4.08 4.32
N TRP A 555 -25.03 3.04 3.72
CA TRP A 555 -25.38 1.80 4.44
C TRP A 555 -24.15 0.92 4.76
N ARG A 556 -22.98 1.21 4.17
CA ARG A 556 -21.69 0.55 4.48
C ARG A 556 -21.10 1.08 5.78
N THR A 557 -21.85 0.92 6.87
CA THR A 557 -21.49 1.44 8.19
C THR A 557 -20.25 0.76 8.77
N ASP A 558 -19.91 -0.43 8.29
CA ASP A 558 -18.68 -1.18 8.58
C ASP A 558 -17.45 -0.68 7.82
N SER A 559 -17.59 0.41 7.05
CA SER A 559 -16.55 0.95 6.17
C SER A 559 -16.13 -0.02 5.04
N SER A 560 -16.96 -0.99 4.65
CA SER A 560 -16.70 -1.84 3.48
C SER A 560 -16.54 -1.02 2.19
N ASN A 561 -15.89 -1.61 1.19
CA ASN A 561 -15.61 -0.96 -0.09
C ASN A 561 -16.43 -1.59 -1.22
N TYR A 562 -16.77 -0.80 -2.24
CA TYR A 562 -17.26 -1.30 -3.52
C TYR A 562 -16.09 -1.60 -4.45
N SER A 563 -16.34 -2.34 -5.53
CA SER A 563 -15.32 -2.63 -6.54
C SER A 563 -14.95 -1.35 -7.31
N PRO A 564 -13.69 -0.89 -7.27
CA PRO A 564 -13.27 0.30 -8.02
C PRO A 564 -13.16 0.05 -9.53
N VAL A 565 -13.04 -1.22 -9.94
CA VAL A 565 -12.79 -1.62 -11.33
C VAL A 565 -13.89 -1.16 -12.27
N GLU A 566 -15.16 -1.29 -11.86
CA GLU A 566 -16.28 -0.88 -12.70
C GLU A 566 -16.29 0.63 -12.96
N MET A 567 -15.92 1.42 -11.96
CA MET A 567 -15.85 2.88 -12.08
C MET A 567 -14.71 3.31 -12.99
N TRP A 568 -13.53 2.68 -12.87
CA TRP A 568 -12.41 2.95 -13.77
C TRP A 568 -12.70 2.53 -15.20
N ASN A 569 -13.41 1.41 -15.40
CA ASN A 569 -13.90 1.02 -16.73
C ASN A 569 -14.82 2.09 -17.33
N GLY A 570 -15.55 2.84 -16.50
CA GLY A 570 -16.32 4.02 -16.90
C GLY A 570 -15.50 5.29 -17.16
N GLY A 571 -14.19 5.26 -16.94
CA GLY A 571 -13.30 6.41 -17.03
C GLY A 571 -13.36 7.37 -15.84
N CYS A 572 -14.04 7.01 -14.76
CA CYS A 572 -14.16 7.83 -13.56
C CYS A 572 -12.80 8.00 -12.86
N GLN A 573 -12.46 9.23 -12.50
CA GLN A 573 -11.11 9.58 -12.04
C GLN A 573 -10.96 9.45 -10.52
N ILE A 574 -11.93 9.96 -9.77
CA ILE A 574 -11.86 10.07 -8.30
C ILE A 574 -12.72 8.96 -7.70
N VAL A 575 -12.22 7.73 -7.70
CA VAL A 575 -12.91 6.56 -7.17
C VAL A 575 -12.48 6.36 -5.72
N ALA A 576 -13.21 6.97 -4.79
CA ALA A 576 -12.81 7.05 -3.39
C ALA A 576 -13.19 5.78 -2.62
N LEU A 577 -12.22 5.20 -1.90
CA LEU A 577 -12.41 4.04 -1.03
C LEU A 577 -12.06 4.36 0.44
N ASN A 578 -12.62 3.58 1.36
CA ASN A 578 -12.27 3.57 2.79
C ASN A 578 -10.90 2.91 2.97
N PHE A 579 -9.85 3.71 3.14
CA PHE A 579 -8.44 3.26 3.21
C PHE A 579 -8.13 2.42 4.46
N GLN A 580 -8.92 2.57 5.51
CA GLN A 580 -8.80 1.82 6.75
C GLN A 580 -9.29 0.38 6.64
N THR A 581 -10.07 0.05 5.61
CA THR A 581 -10.68 -1.26 5.44
C THR A 581 -9.89 -2.12 4.45
N PRO A 582 -9.12 -3.11 4.93
CA PRO A 582 -8.46 -4.06 4.05
C PRO A 582 -9.47 -4.99 3.38
N GLY A 583 -9.13 -5.52 2.21
CA GLY A 583 -9.99 -6.45 1.48
C GLY A 583 -9.68 -6.50 -0.02
N PRO A 584 -10.37 -7.38 -0.77
CA PRO A 584 -10.14 -7.56 -2.21
C PRO A 584 -10.23 -6.25 -3.01
N GLU A 585 -11.16 -5.37 -2.66
CA GLU A 585 -11.34 -4.08 -3.33
C GLU A 585 -10.13 -3.17 -3.11
N MET A 586 -9.59 -3.14 -1.88
CA MET A 586 -8.41 -2.36 -1.53
C MET A 586 -7.11 -2.98 -2.10
N ASP A 587 -7.07 -4.30 -2.24
CA ASP A 587 -5.97 -5.03 -2.88
C ASP A 587 -5.83 -4.61 -4.35
N VAL A 588 -6.95 -4.64 -5.09
CA VAL A 588 -7.01 -4.21 -6.49
C VAL A 588 -6.75 -2.71 -6.61
N TYR A 589 -7.25 -1.93 -5.67
CA TYR A 589 -6.99 -0.50 -5.57
C TYR A 589 -5.50 -0.18 -5.48
N GLN A 590 -4.80 -0.76 -4.50
CA GLN A 590 -3.37 -0.56 -4.31
C GLN A 590 -2.57 -1.12 -5.49
N GLY A 591 -3.01 -2.26 -6.04
CA GLY A 591 -2.42 -2.86 -7.24
C GLY A 591 -2.47 -1.95 -8.48
N ARG A 592 -3.55 -1.20 -8.68
CA ARG A 592 -3.64 -0.20 -9.76
C ARG A 592 -2.65 0.95 -9.54
N PHE A 593 -2.60 1.48 -8.32
CA PHE A 593 -1.86 2.70 -8.01
C PHE A 593 -0.39 2.49 -7.64
N GLN A 594 0.13 1.26 -7.62
CA GLN A 594 1.60 1.04 -7.64
C GLN A 594 2.23 1.34 -9.00
N ASP A 595 1.43 1.38 -10.07
CA ASP A 595 1.88 1.78 -11.40
C ASP A 595 2.33 3.24 -11.46
N ASN A 596 3.09 3.58 -12.50
CA ASN A 596 3.56 4.95 -12.75
C ASN A 596 4.31 5.56 -11.56
N GLY A 597 5.16 4.76 -10.91
CA GLY A 597 5.98 5.16 -9.78
C GLY A 597 5.22 5.42 -8.49
N ALA A 598 4.08 4.76 -8.31
CA ALA A 598 3.20 4.94 -7.16
C ALA A 598 2.81 6.40 -6.90
N CYS A 599 2.80 7.22 -7.95
CA CYS A 599 2.65 8.66 -7.82
C CYS A 599 1.19 9.12 -7.58
N GLY A 600 0.25 8.17 -7.58
CA GLY A 600 -1.17 8.40 -7.35
C GLY A 600 -1.98 8.81 -8.58
N TYR A 601 -1.34 8.88 -9.75
CA TYR A 601 -1.97 9.18 -11.04
C TYR A 601 -1.62 8.10 -12.07
N VAL A 602 -2.64 7.54 -12.73
CA VAL A 602 -2.49 6.57 -13.83
C VAL A 602 -3.24 7.09 -15.04
N LEU A 603 -2.54 7.27 -16.16
CA LEU A 603 -3.11 7.75 -17.41
C LEU A 603 -4.14 6.74 -17.95
N LYS A 604 -5.32 7.23 -18.30
CA LYS A 604 -6.37 6.38 -18.88
C LYS A 604 -5.98 5.90 -20.30
N PRO A 605 -6.43 4.71 -20.71
CA PRO A 605 -6.32 4.24 -22.09
C PRO A 605 -6.86 5.25 -23.10
N ALA A 606 -6.34 5.23 -24.33
CA ALA A 606 -6.69 6.22 -25.35
C ALA A 606 -8.21 6.31 -25.61
N PHE A 607 -8.90 5.18 -25.63
CA PHE A 607 -10.36 5.11 -25.83
C PHE A 607 -11.18 5.65 -24.63
N LEU A 608 -10.59 5.89 -23.47
CA LEU A 608 -11.22 6.59 -22.33
C LEU A 608 -10.82 8.08 -22.25
N ARG A 609 -10.08 8.56 -23.25
CA ARG A 609 -9.65 9.96 -23.43
C ARG A 609 -10.16 10.56 -24.74
N ASP A 610 -10.79 9.76 -25.61
CA ASP A 610 -11.35 10.20 -26.87
C ASP A 610 -12.80 10.69 -26.68
N PRO A 611 -13.11 11.98 -26.95
CA PRO A 611 -14.48 12.49 -26.85
C PRO A 611 -15.47 11.81 -27.81
N ASN A 612 -14.98 11.15 -28.86
CA ASN A 612 -15.79 10.41 -29.82
C ASN A 612 -15.91 8.91 -29.49
N SER A 613 -15.30 8.46 -28.39
CA SER A 613 -15.29 7.05 -28.01
C SER A 613 -16.69 6.45 -28.01
N THR A 614 -16.82 5.23 -28.55
CA THR A 614 -18.02 4.40 -28.49
C THR A 614 -17.90 3.29 -27.43
N PHE A 615 -16.84 3.33 -26.62
CA PHE A 615 -16.60 2.33 -25.58
C PHE A 615 -17.74 2.31 -24.56
N ASN A 616 -18.15 1.10 -24.19
CA ASN A 616 -19.08 0.83 -23.10
C ASN A 616 -18.67 -0.50 -22.45
N SER A 617 -18.29 -0.47 -21.18
CA SER A 617 -17.83 -1.65 -20.45
C SER A 617 -18.94 -2.65 -20.12
N ARG A 618 -20.20 -2.20 -20.01
CA ARG A 618 -21.38 -3.04 -19.73
C ARG A 618 -21.99 -3.61 -21.02
N ALA A 619 -21.83 -2.93 -22.15
CA ALA A 619 -22.28 -3.36 -23.47
C ALA A 619 -21.10 -3.40 -24.47
N LEU A 620 -20.11 -4.24 -24.17
CA LEU A 620 -18.83 -4.27 -24.87
C LEU A 620 -18.96 -4.78 -26.32
N ALA A 621 -18.94 -3.85 -27.27
CA ALA A 621 -18.85 -4.14 -28.71
C ALA A 621 -17.38 -4.29 -29.18
N GLN A 622 -17.18 -4.76 -30.42
CA GLN A 622 -15.85 -4.74 -31.04
C GLN A 622 -15.41 -3.29 -31.27
N GLY A 623 -14.14 -2.99 -31.01
CA GLY A 623 -13.58 -1.67 -31.24
C GLY A 623 -12.07 -1.63 -31.01
N PRO A 624 -11.45 -0.43 -31.05
CA PRO A 624 -10.00 -0.27 -30.87
C PRO A 624 -9.44 -0.82 -29.54
N TRP A 625 -10.30 -0.96 -28.53
CA TRP A 625 -9.97 -1.54 -27.22
C TRP A 625 -9.84 -3.08 -27.23
N TRP A 626 -10.18 -3.76 -28.32
CA TRP A 626 -10.03 -5.23 -28.45
C TRP A 626 -8.62 -5.62 -28.89
N THR A 627 -7.69 -5.53 -27.96
CA THR A 627 -6.33 -6.04 -28.13
C THR A 627 -6.20 -7.39 -27.44
N ARG A 628 -6.97 -8.38 -27.93
CA ARG A 628 -7.06 -9.70 -27.30
C ARG A 628 -5.69 -10.29 -27.00
N LYS A 629 -5.55 -10.86 -25.81
CA LYS A 629 -4.37 -11.59 -25.37
C LYS A 629 -4.76 -12.91 -24.73
N ARG A 630 -3.90 -13.91 -24.91
CA ARG A 630 -3.90 -15.13 -24.10
C ARG A 630 -2.82 -15.00 -23.03
N LEU A 631 -3.26 -14.92 -21.78
CA LEU A 631 -2.38 -14.92 -20.62
C LEU A 631 -2.27 -16.36 -20.09
N SER A 632 -1.05 -16.91 -20.12
CA SER A 632 -0.72 -18.13 -19.38
C SER A 632 0.05 -17.76 -18.11
N VAL A 633 -0.38 -18.34 -16.98
CA VAL A 633 0.27 -18.21 -15.67
C VAL A 633 0.49 -19.62 -15.11
N ARG A 634 1.75 -20.02 -15.01
CA ARG A 634 2.14 -21.24 -14.29
C ARG A 634 2.60 -20.88 -12.89
N VAL A 635 1.82 -21.30 -11.89
CA VAL A 635 2.18 -21.17 -10.47
C VAL A 635 3.04 -22.37 -10.09
N ILE A 636 4.34 -22.15 -9.88
CA ILE A 636 5.32 -23.22 -9.69
C ILE A 636 5.43 -23.55 -8.20
N SER A 637 5.85 -22.58 -7.38
CA SER A 637 6.10 -22.78 -5.96
C SER A 637 5.88 -21.50 -5.14
N GLY A 638 5.79 -21.65 -3.82
CA GLY A 638 5.73 -20.57 -2.85
C GLY A 638 6.90 -20.64 -1.88
N GLN A 639 7.23 -19.53 -1.23
CA GLN A 639 8.36 -19.44 -0.32
C GLN A 639 7.93 -18.72 0.95
N GLN A 640 8.22 -19.30 2.12
CA GLN A 640 8.10 -18.70 3.45
C GLN A 640 6.77 -17.98 3.67
N LEU A 641 5.68 -18.65 3.35
CA LEU A 641 4.34 -18.17 3.61
C LEU A 641 4.15 -18.01 5.13
N PRO A 642 3.69 -16.83 5.58
CA PRO A 642 3.52 -16.56 7.00
C PRO A 642 2.47 -17.48 7.61
N LYS A 643 2.65 -17.81 8.89
CA LYS A 643 1.59 -18.43 9.70
C LYS A 643 0.46 -17.43 9.93
N VAL A 644 -0.77 -17.88 9.73
CA VAL A 644 -1.98 -17.06 9.92
C VAL A 644 -2.68 -17.37 11.25
N ASN A 645 -2.56 -18.61 11.73
CA ASN A 645 -3.23 -19.08 12.92
C ASN A 645 -2.47 -18.72 14.22
N LYS A 646 -3.21 -18.33 15.27
CA LYS A 646 -2.65 -17.98 16.60
C LYS A 646 -2.05 -19.18 17.32
N ASN A 647 -2.45 -20.39 16.95
CA ASN A 647 -1.87 -21.61 17.51
C ASN A 647 -0.48 -21.82 16.88
N LYS A 648 0.58 -21.72 17.69
CA LYS A 648 1.97 -21.91 17.23
C LYS A 648 2.23 -23.26 16.56
N ASN A 649 1.42 -24.27 16.89
CA ASN A 649 1.54 -25.61 16.32
C ASN A 649 0.80 -25.77 14.98
N SER A 650 0.01 -24.77 14.56
CA SER A 650 -0.63 -24.79 13.25
C SER A 650 0.39 -24.55 12.15
N ILE A 651 0.16 -25.22 11.03
CA ILE A 651 0.96 -25.14 9.83
C ILE A 651 -0.04 -24.94 8.70
N VAL A 652 0.29 -24.02 7.81
CA VAL A 652 -0.65 -23.61 6.75
C VAL A 652 -0.75 -24.68 5.66
N ASP A 653 -1.95 -24.80 5.10
CA ASP A 653 -2.34 -25.62 3.96
C ASP A 653 -2.53 -24.70 2.73
N PRO A 654 -1.46 -24.19 2.09
CA PRO A 654 -1.60 -23.09 1.17
C PRO A 654 -2.19 -23.51 -0.16
N LYS A 655 -3.04 -22.65 -0.70
CA LYS A 655 -3.48 -22.66 -2.11
C LYS A 655 -3.27 -21.28 -2.73
N VAL A 656 -3.12 -21.24 -4.05
CA VAL A 656 -2.99 -20.00 -4.81
C VAL A 656 -4.17 -19.85 -5.76
N THR A 657 -4.81 -18.68 -5.72
CA THR A 657 -5.85 -18.26 -6.66
C THR A 657 -5.30 -17.15 -7.54
N VAL A 658 -5.41 -17.29 -8.86
CA VAL A 658 -5.09 -16.25 -9.85
C VAL A 658 -6.39 -15.70 -10.41
N GLU A 659 -6.60 -14.40 -10.22
CA GLU A 659 -7.81 -13.68 -10.63
C GLU A 659 -7.47 -12.61 -11.67
N ILE A 660 -8.31 -12.48 -12.68
CA ILE A 660 -8.29 -11.39 -13.64
C ILE A 660 -9.42 -10.43 -13.30
N HIS A 661 -9.09 -9.17 -13.13
CA HIS A 661 -10.02 -8.07 -12.85
C HIS A 661 -9.97 -7.07 -14.00
N GLY A 662 -11.11 -6.71 -14.58
CA GLY A 662 -11.14 -5.79 -15.72
C GLY A 662 -12.57 -5.49 -16.17
N VAL A 663 -12.80 -5.44 -17.48
CA VAL A 663 -14.17 -5.46 -18.01
C VAL A 663 -14.83 -6.80 -17.70
N GLY A 664 -16.17 -6.85 -17.62
CA GLY A 664 -16.88 -8.06 -17.19
C GLY A 664 -16.59 -9.31 -18.02
N ARG A 665 -16.17 -9.15 -19.29
CA ARG A 665 -15.76 -10.25 -20.17
C ARG A 665 -14.38 -10.84 -19.84
N ASP A 666 -13.50 -10.06 -19.23
CA ASP A 666 -12.13 -10.46 -18.89
C ASP A 666 -12.06 -11.06 -17.49
N THR A 667 -13.07 -10.81 -16.65
CA THR A 667 -13.10 -11.28 -15.26
C THR A 667 -13.12 -12.81 -15.20
N ALA A 668 -12.09 -13.38 -14.58
CA ALA A 668 -11.91 -14.82 -14.47
C ALA A 668 -11.12 -15.19 -13.20
N SER A 669 -11.28 -16.42 -12.71
CA SER A 669 -10.53 -16.93 -11.56
C SER A 669 -10.20 -18.41 -11.74
N ARG A 670 -8.99 -18.81 -11.33
CA ARG A 670 -8.50 -20.20 -11.30
C ARG A 670 -7.68 -20.40 -10.03
N GLN A 671 -7.67 -21.61 -9.49
CA GLN A 671 -6.94 -21.94 -8.26
C GLN A 671 -6.15 -23.23 -8.39
N THR A 672 -5.04 -23.33 -7.66
CA THR A 672 -4.22 -24.53 -7.55
C THR A 672 -4.89 -25.57 -6.66
N ALA A 673 -4.34 -26.79 -6.64
CA ALA A 673 -4.58 -27.71 -5.54
C ALA A 673 -4.04 -27.14 -4.21
N VAL A 674 -4.56 -27.64 -3.10
CA VAL A 674 -4.06 -27.34 -1.75
C VAL A 674 -2.80 -28.17 -1.51
N VAL A 675 -1.74 -27.54 -1.01
CA VAL A 675 -0.57 -28.26 -0.48
C VAL A 675 -0.77 -28.39 1.02
N THR A 676 -0.74 -29.62 1.55
CA THR A 676 -1.00 -29.84 2.97
C THR A 676 0.26 -29.64 3.82
N ASN A 677 0.13 -28.89 4.91
CA ASN A 677 1.09 -28.68 5.98
C ASN A 677 2.49 -28.22 5.52
N ASN A 678 2.54 -27.36 4.50
CA ASN A 678 3.80 -26.80 4.03
C ASN A 678 3.62 -25.34 3.60
N GLY A 679 3.92 -24.42 4.52
CA GLY A 679 4.04 -22.99 4.22
C GLY A 679 5.45 -22.54 3.86
N PHE A 680 6.48 -23.37 4.03
CA PHE A 680 7.86 -22.94 3.83
C PHE A 680 8.28 -22.94 2.36
N ASN A 681 7.97 -24.02 1.63
CA ASN A 681 8.32 -24.19 0.23
C ASN A 681 7.28 -25.02 -0.55
N PRO A 682 5.97 -24.68 -0.48
CA PRO A 682 4.94 -25.41 -1.21
C PRO A 682 5.21 -25.43 -2.71
N TRP A 683 4.90 -26.56 -3.35
CA TRP A 683 5.10 -26.80 -4.78
C TRP A 683 3.78 -27.21 -5.43
N TRP A 684 3.33 -26.46 -6.43
CA TRP A 684 2.06 -26.70 -7.13
C TRP A 684 2.23 -27.08 -8.59
N ASP A 685 3.14 -26.40 -9.28
CA ASP A 685 3.42 -26.57 -10.71
C ASP A 685 2.18 -26.65 -11.62
N THR A 686 1.23 -25.74 -11.40
CA THR A 686 -0.07 -25.70 -12.07
C THR A 686 -0.12 -24.55 -13.08
N GLU A 687 -0.55 -24.83 -14.31
CA GLU A 687 -0.70 -23.82 -15.38
C GLU A 687 -2.18 -23.42 -15.59
N PHE A 688 -2.40 -22.12 -15.74
CA PHE A 688 -3.70 -21.53 -16.02
C PHE A 688 -3.65 -20.70 -17.30
N GLU A 689 -4.71 -20.76 -18.11
CA GLU A 689 -4.91 -19.90 -19.28
C GLU A 689 -6.12 -19.00 -19.09
N PHE A 690 -5.97 -17.74 -19.50
CA PHE A 690 -7.01 -16.71 -19.47
C PHE A 690 -7.07 -15.99 -20.81
N GLU A 691 -8.29 -15.75 -21.32
CA GLU A 691 -8.52 -14.84 -22.44
C GLU A 691 -8.81 -13.44 -21.89
N VAL A 692 -8.02 -12.45 -22.32
CA VAL A 692 -8.16 -11.05 -21.90
C VAL A 692 -8.42 -10.20 -23.15
N VAL A 693 -9.61 -9.63 -23.26
CA VAL A 693 -10.07 -8.91 -24.44
C VAL A 693 -9.69 -7.43 -24.40
N VAL A 694 -9.65 -6.81 -23.22
CA VAL A 694 -9.28 -5.40 -23.01
C VAL A 694 -8.12 -5.29 -22.02
N PRO A 695 -6.90 -5.73 -22.42
CA PRO A 695 -5.76 -5.85 -21.50
C PRO A 695 -5.33 -4.53 -20.84
N GLU A 696 -5.54 -3.37 -21.47
CA GLU A 696 -5.20 -2.06 -20.90
C GLU A 696 -5.99 -1.75 -19.61
N LEU A 697 -7.16 -2.38 -19.41
CA LEU A 697 -7.97 -2.24 -18.19
C LEU A 697 -7.77 -3.39 -17.20
N ALA A 698 -7.09 -4.47 -17.60
CA ALA A 698 -6.97 -5.68 -16.79
C ALA A 698 -5.92 -5.55 -15.67
N LEU A 699 -6.20 -6.20 -14.54
CA LEU A 699 -5.25 -6.49 -13.45
C LEU A 699 -5.23 -7.99 -13.18
N VAL A 700 -4.08 -8.50 -12.76
CA VAL A 700 -3.86 -9.88 -12.35
C VAL A 700 -3.59 -9.90 -10.85
N ARG A 701 -4.44 -10.56 -10.08
CA ARG A 701 -4.30 -10.72 -8.62
C ARG A 701 -3.91 -12.15 -8.29
N PHE A 702 -2.81 -12.30 -7.58
CA PHE A 702 -2.34 -13.54 -6.99
C PHE A 702 -2.73 -13.52 -5.51
N LEU A 703 -3.61 -14.43 -5.09
CA LEU A 703 -4.08 -14.56 -3.72
C LEU A 703 -3.61 -15.89 -3.15
N VAL A 704 -3.02 -15.86 -1.96
CA VAL A 704 -2.60 -17.04 -1.20
C VAL A 704 -3.42 -17.11 0.06
N GLU A 705 -4.04 -18.27 0.28
CA GLU A 705 -4.90 -18.54 1.44
C GLU A 705 -4.48 -19.85 2.11
N ASP A 706 -4.67 -19.92 3.42
CA ASP A 706 -4.62 -21.15 4.21
C ASP A 706 -5.97 -21.85 4.12
N TYR A 707 -6.01 -23.02 3.48
CA TYR A 707 -7.24 -23.74 3.26
C TYR A 707 -7.78 -24.36 4.56
N ASP A 708 -9.05 -24.10 4.88
CA ASP A 708 -9.75 -24.76 5.97
C ASP A 708 -11.01 -25.44 5.42
N ALA A 709 -11.12 -26.76 5.63
CA ALA A 709 -12.27 -27.53 5.18
C ALA A 709 -13.56 -27.22 5.96
N SER A 710 -13.43 -26.66 7.17
CA SER A 710 -14.50 -26.46 8.15
C SER A 710 -14.87 -24.99 8.36
N SER A 711 -14.05 -24.06 7.88
CA SER A 711 -14.25 -22.63 8.07
C SER A 711 -13.85 -21.82 6.83
N LYS A 712 -13.86 -20.49 6.91
CA LYS A 712 -13.40 -19.65 5.82
C LYS A 712 -11.87 -19.67 5.80
N ASN A 713 -11.28 -19.82 4.62
CA ASN A 713 -9.83 -19.76 4.45
C ASN A 713 -9.25 -18.48 5.05
N ASP A 714 -8.10 -18.62 5.71
CA ASP A 714 -7.38 -17.49 6.27
C ASP A 714 -6.48 -16.86 5.22
N PHE A 715 -6.47 -15.52 5.17
CA PHE A 715 -5.63 -14.77 4.24
C PHE A 715 -4.14 -14.87 4.65
N ILE A 716 -3.29 -15.34 3.73
CA ILE A 716 -1.84 -15.38 3.92
C ILE A 716 -1.19 -14.13 3.30
N GLY A 717 -1.50 -13.86 2.02
CA GLY A 717 -0.91 -12.76 1.29
C GLY A 717 -1.48 -12.61 -0.12
N GLN A 718 -1.32 -11.42 -0.72
CA GLN A 718 -1.76 -11.17 -2.09
C GLN A 718 -0.79 -10.27 -2.85
N SER A 719 -0.84 -10.28 -4.17
CA SER A 719 -0.21 -9.27 -5.02
C SER A 719 -1.07 -8.99 -6.24
N THR A 720 -1.40 -7.73 -6.52
CA THR A 720 -2.22 -7.35 -7.66
C THR A 720 -1.45 -6.45 -8.61
N ILE A 721 -1.24 -6.88 -9.86
CA ILE A 721 -0.39 -6.23 -10.84
C ILE A 721 -1.22 -5.86 -12.09
N PRO A 722 -1.21 -4.61 -12.57
CA PRO A 722 -1.82 -4.24 -13.85
C PRO A 722 -1.20 -5.08 -14.98
N LEU A 723 -1.99 -5.58 -15.92
CA LEU A 723 -1.49 -6.50 -16.94
C LEU A 723 -0.36 -5.88 -17.78
N GLY A 724 -0.44 -4.58 -18.10
CA GLY A 724 0.63 -3.85 -18.78
C GLY A 724 1.93 -3.70 -17.99
N SER A 725 1.90 -3.91 -16.67
CA SER A 725 3.06 -3.87 -15.77
C SER A 725 3.55 -5.26 -15.34
N LEU A 726 2.85 -6.33 -15.75
CA LEU A 726 3.21 -7.71 -15.46
C LEU A 726 4.26 -8.21 -16.46
N LYS A 727 5.46 -8.51 -15.98
CA LYS A 727 6.54 -9.04 -16.81
C LYS A 727 6.31 -10.52 -17.14
N GLN A 728 6.67 -10.90 -18.35
CA GLN A 728 6.68 -12.29 -18.81
C GLN A 728 7.92 -13.06 -18.30
N GLY A 729 7.90 -14.38 -18.39
CA GLY A 729 8.97 -15.29 -17.99
C GLY A 729 8.90 -15.77 -16.55
N TYR A 730 10.03 -16.30 -16.04
CA TYR A 730 10.16 -16.77 -14.66
C TYR A 730 10.32 -15.61 -13.70
N ARG A 731 9.34 -15.38 -12.83
CA ARG A 731 9.26 -14.20 -11.96
C ARG A 731 8.96 -14.58 -10.52
N HIS A 732 9.47 -13.79 -9.59
CA HIS A 732 8.96 -13.78 -8.22
C HIS A 732 7.88 -12.71 -8.06
N VAL A 733 6.75 -13.13 -7.52
CA VAL A 733 5.66 -12.25 -7.06
C VAL A 733 5.82 -12.08 -5.56
N HIS A 734 6.14 -10.87 -5.11
CA HIS A 734 6.21 -10.56 -3.68
C HIS A 734 4.80 -10.40 -3.12
N LEU A 735 4.53 -11.09 -2.00
CA LEU A 735 3.23 -11.06 -1.37
C LEU A 735 3.13 -9.88 -0.39
N LEU A 736 1.96 -9.26 -0.38
CA LEU A 736 1.55 -8.21 0.53
C LEU A 736 0.64 -8.80 1.61
N SER A 737 0.77 -8.28 2.82
CA SER A 737 -0.15 -8.54 3.92
C SER A 737 -1.51 -7.89 3.67
N LYS A 738 -2.48 -8.18 4.54
CA LYS A 738 -3.84 -7.59 4.48
C LYS A 738 -3.83 -6.05 4.47
N ASN A 739 -2.81 -5.40 5.04
CA ASN A 739 -2.73 -3.94 5.11
C ASN A 739 -2.04 -3.31 3.88
N GLY A 740 -1.58 -4.14 2.94
CA GLY A 740 -0.79 -3.71 1.78
C GLY A 740 0.72 -3.65 2.02
N ASP A 741 1.20 -4.05 3.20
CA ASP A 741 2.64 -4.06 3.50
C ASP A 741 3.30 -5.31 2.93
N GLN A 742 4.45 -5.15 2.28
CA GLN A 742 5.22 -6.26 1.70
C GLN A 742 5.74 -7.21 2.79
N HIS A 743 5.52 -8.52 2.61
CA HIS A 743 6.17 -9.54 3.41
C HIS A 743 7.67 -9.63 3.06
N PRO A 744 8.59 -9.66 4.03
CA PRO A 744 10.03 -9.65 3.76
C PRO A 744 10.51 -10.80 2.86
N SER A 745 9.98 -12.00 3.11
CA SER A 745 10.44 -13.24 2.47
C SER A 745 9.37 -14.01 1.70
N ALA A 746 8.08 -13.65 1.86
CA ALA A 746 6.99 -14.40 1.26
C ALA A 746 6.85 -14.08 -0.24
N THR A 747 7.09 -15.08 -1.09
CA THR A 747 7.04 -14.93 -2.55
C THR A 747 6.39 -16.14 -3.21
N LEU A 748 5.85 -15.92 -4.41
CA LEU A 748 5.49 -16.99 -5.34
C LEU A 748 6.47 -16.98 -6.52
N PHE A 749 6.93 -18.14 -6.93
CA PHE A 749 7.67 -18.31 -8.18
C PHE A 749 6.70 -18.76 -9.28
N VAL A 750 6.61 -17.97 -10.34
CA VAL A 750 5.65 -18.17 -11.44
C VAL A 750 6.34 -18.07 -12.79
N LYS A 751 5.77 -18.69 -13.82
CA LYS A 751 6.11 -18.41 -15.23
C LYS A 751 4.92 -17.74 -15.90
N VAL A 752 5.13 -16.56 -16.47
CA VAL A 752 4.09 -15.78 -17.15
C VAL A 752 4.35 -15.73 -18.65
N SER A 753 3.33 -15.91 -19.47
CA SER A 753 3.40 -15.72 -20.92
C SER A 753 2.18 -14.95 -21.40
N LEU A 754 2.38 -14.00 -22.30
CA LEU A 754 1.33 -13.23 -22.93
C LEU A 754 1.48 -13.36 -24.45
N GLN A 755 0.44 -13.87 -25.12
CA GLN A 755 0.42 -14.09 -26.57
C GLN A 755 -0.75 -13.33 -27.20
N ASP A 756 -0.58 -12.95 -28.46
CA ASP A 756 -1.62 -12.29 -29.28
C ASP A 756 -2.71 -13.27 -29.74
#